data_AF-K1YXK7-F1
#
_entry.id   AF-K1YXK7-F1
#
_cell.length_a   1.000
_cell.length_b   1.000
_cell.length_c   1.000
_cell.angle_alpha   90.00
_cell.angle_beta   90.00
_cell.angle_gamma   90.00
#
_symmetry.space_group_name_H-M   'P 1'
#
loop_
_entity.id
_entity.type
_entity.pdbx_description
1 polymer ?
#
loop_
_entity_poly.entity_id
_entity_poly.type
_entity_poly.pdbx_seq_one_letter_code
_entity_poly.pdbx_strand_id
1 'polypeptide(L)'
;MNHGINQGLYSPDHEHDACGIGFIAHMLGKKSHDIIEKALLTLTNLEHRGACGCEENTGDGAGILMQTPHDFLVRVTKQLSFDLPSPGKYGVGLVFMPQDPIQQDSGAALLEKIVREQGQVFLGWREVPFNDSMIGETARRVMPRFRQVFIGLGSKGPNLPGDPSDAFERRLFIIRKCFENEIKNSGLASADEFYIPSLSARTIIYKGMLISNQLGEFFPDLKETDLTTALAVVHSRFSTNTFPNWKLAHPFRFISHNGEINTVRGNINWCRAREALFESPLLGAELKKVLPVISEGNSDSASFDNMLEMLVMAGYSLPHAVMMMIPEAWSGHESMATDKKEFYEYQACQMEPWDGPASIAFTDGRMIGAVLDRNGLRPSRYYVTKDNLVIMASEVGVLDIAPENILIKGRLQPGRMFLVSLEEGRIIDDNELKQKLASAKPYGKWLKEQLLPLCELPQAQHFPEPDHATINKRQIIFGYSQEDIRILMSPMALNGEEALGSMGNDTPLAVLSEKPQSLFSYFKQLFAQVTNPPLDAIREELVTSVETSVGPEKNLLVQTPESAHQIKLKNPIIDNDELGRLKRLENAPYNGFKSQIIPMIFKAADGEAGLKKALNNIFKMADLAIENGTNILILSDRGINEEFAPVPSLLATAGLQNHL
;
A
#
# COMPACT_ATOMS: atom_id res chain seq x y z
N MET A 1 -11.50 10.08 22.24
CA MET A 1 -12.69 9.20 22.07
C MET A 1 -13.42 9.71 20.85
N ASN A 2 -13.20 9.08 19.69
CA ASN A 2 -13.89 9.43 18.44
C ASN A 2 -15.26 8.77 18.44
N HIS A 3 -16.32 9.57 18.43
CA HIS A 3 -17.70 9.11 18.21
C HIS A 3 -18.24 9.80 16.97
N GLY A 4 -18.57 8.98 15.97
CA GLY A 4 -18.95 9.37 14.60
C GLY A 4 -17.93 8.75 13.64
N ILE A 5 -18.11 7.52 13.15
CA ILE A 5 -18.84 7.23 11.88
C ILE A 5 -19.53 5.84 11.89
N ASN A 6 -19.57 5.11 13.02
CA ASN A 6 -20.27 3.80 13.07
C ASN A 6 -21.77 3.93 13.38
N GLN A 7 -22.57 4.49 12.48
CA GLN A 7 -24.03 4.28 12.46
C GLN A 7 -24.40 3.42 11.25
N GLY A 8 -24.44 2.10 11.44
CA GLY A 8 -24.82 1.12 10.42
C GLY A 8 -24.04 -0.19 10.53
N LEU A 9 -24.39 -1.19 9.71
CA LEU A 9 -23.65 -2.46 9.60
C LEU A 9 -22.45 -2.39 8.66
N TYR A 10 -22.31 -1.31 7.88
CA TYR A 10 -21.22 -1.11 6.93
C TYR A 10 -20.05 -0.36 7.60
N SER A 11 -18.83 -0.91 7.49
CA SER A 11 -17.59 -0.20 7.85
C SER A 11 -16.90 0.33 6.58
N PRO A 12 -16.44 1.60 6.57
CA PRO A 12 -15.60 2.13 5.49
C PRO A 12 -14.35 1.28 5.18
N ASP A 13 -13.88 0.48 6.14
CA ASP A 13 -12.74 -0.43 5.96
C ASP A 13 -13.01 -1.59 4.98
N HIS A 14 -14.23 -1.69 4.43
CA HIS A 14 -14.66 -2.65 3.43
C HIS A 14 -14.94 -2.01 2.06
N GLU A 15 -14.36 -0.82 1.80
CA GLU A 15 -14.48 -0.15 0.51
C GLU A 15 -13.59 -0.81 -0.56
N HIS A 16 -14.19 -1.10 -1.72
CA HIS A 16 -13.55 -1.77 -2.85
C HIS A 16 -13.90 -1.07 -4.17
N ASP A 17 -12.94 -1.05 -5.11
CA ASP A 17 -13.07 -0.36 -6.40
C ASP A 17 -12.78 -1.26 -7.62
N ALA A 18 -13.51 -1.04 -8.72
CA ALA A 18 -13.24 -1.62 -10.04
C ALA A 18 -13.31 -0.51 -11.09
N CYS A 19 -12.46 -0.49 -12.11
CA CYS A 19 -12.20 0.79 -12.81
C CYS A 19 -11.83 0.65 -14.29
N GLY A 20 -11.98 1.75 -15.02
CA GLY A 20 -11.29 1.99 -16.28
C GLY A 20 -10.01 2.79 -16.02
N ILE A 21 -8.87 2.27 -16.45
CA ILE A 21 -7.57 2.97 -16.39
C ILE A 21 -6.99 3.13 -17.79
N GLY A 22 -6.32 4.26 -18.03
CA GLY A 22 -5.50 4.44 -19.22
C GLY A 22 -4.48 5.56 -19.06
N PHE A 23 -3.46 5.54 -19.91
CA PHE A 23 -2.55 6.66 -20.06
C PHE A 23 -2.14 6.86 -21.52
N ILE A 24 -1.74 8.08 -21.81
CA ILE A 24 -1.19 8.49 -23.10
C ILE A 24 0.10 9.25 -22.83
N ALA A 25 1.15 8.94 -23.58
CA ALA A 25 2.40 9.67 -23.50
C ALA A 25 3.05 9.78 -24.87
N HIS A 26 3.64 10.94 -25.15
CA HIS A 26 4.54 11.10 -26.28
C HIS A 26 5.95 10.70 -25.85
N MET A 27 6.48 9.62 -26.43
CA MET A 27 7.73 8.98 -26.00
C MET A 27 8.93 9.94 -25.97
N LEU A 28 9.01 10.89 -26.93
CA LEU A 28 10.06 11.92 -26.99
C LEU A 28 9.77 13.19 -26.15
N GLY A 29 8.76 13.16 -25.28
CA GLY A 29 8.43 14.29 -24.40
C GLY A 29 7.86 15.54 -25.07
N LYS A 30 7.36 15.43 -26.32
CA LYS A 30 6.71 16.56 -27.00
C LYS A 30 5.36 16.86 -26.37
N LYS A 31 5.18 18.09 -25.89
CA LYS A 31 3.93 18.55 -25.26
C LYS A 31 2.93 18.97 -26.32
N SER A 32 1.68 18.58 -26.14
CA SER A 32 0.56 18.99 -26.99
C SER A 32 -0.76 19.00 -26.21
N HIS A 33 -1.71 19.82 -26.63
CA HIS A 33 -3.08 19.78 -26.12
C HIS A 33 -3.83 18.52 -26.60
N ASP A 34 -3.50 18.03 -27.79
CA ASP A 34 -4.06 16.80 -28.38
C ASP A 34 -3.86 15.57 -27.47
N ILE A 35 -2.82 15.55 -26.62
CA ILE A 35 -2.62 14.48 -25.62
C ILE A 35 -3.69 14.53 -24.53
N ILE A 36 -4.13 15.72 -24.12
CA ILE A 36 -5.23 15.90 -23.15
C ILE A 36 -6.56 15.50 -23.80
N GLU A 37 -6.83 15.97 -25.03
CA GLU A 37 -8.05 15.60 -25.76
C GLU A 37 -8.16 14.08 -25.92
N LYS A 38 -7.08 13.41 -26.35
CA LYS A 38 -7.05 11.95 -26.46
C LYS A 38 -7.20 11.26 -25.10
N ALA A 39 -6.66 11.84 -24.03
CA ALA A 39 -6.80 11.26 -22.68
C ALA A 39 -8.25 11.36 -22.19
N LEU A 40 -8.91 12.49 -22.40
CA LEU A 40 -10.34 12.67 -22.09
C LEU A 40 -11.24 11.78 -22.96
N LEU A 41 -10.90 11.59 -24.23
CA LEU A 41 -11.61 10.64 -25.11
C LEU A 41 -11.41 9.20 -24.64
N THR A 42 -10.19 8.83 -24.22
CA THR A 42 -9.91 7.52 -23.61
C THR A 42 -10.76 7.30 -22.37
N LEU A 43 -10.86 8.30 -21.49
CA LEU A 43 -11.68 8.25 -20.29
C LEU A 43 -13.17 8.04 -20.64
N THR A 44 -13.68 8.79 -21.61
CA THR A 44 -15.06 8.69 -22.12
C THR A 44 -15.35 7.30 -22.68
N ASN A 45 -14.43 6.75 -23.48
CA ASN A 45 -14.56 5.40 -24.05
C ASN A 45 -14.41 4.26 -23.03
N LEU A 46 -14.09 4.59 -21.77
CA LEU A 46 -14.06 3.64 -20.64
C LEU A 46 -15.26 3.82 -19.70
N GLU A 47 -16.25 4.66 -20.05
CA GLU A 47 -17.42 4.94 -19.22
C GLU A 47 -18.23 3.69 -18.87
N HIS A 48 -18.31 2.69 -19.76
CA HIS A 48 -18.98 1.41 -19.49
C HIS A 48 -18.31 0.57 -18.39
N ARG A 49 -17.10 0.95 -17.94
CA ARG A 49 -16.41 0.36 -16.78
C ARG A 49 -16.58 1.17 -15.49
N GLY A 50 -17.14 2.37 -15.57
CA GLY A 50 -17.50 3.18 -14.42
C GLY A 50 -18.87 2.80 -13.87
N ALA A 51 -19.14 3.17 -12.62
CA ALA A 51 -20.50 3.18 -12.08
C ALA A 51 -21.06 4.60 -12.16
N CYS A 52 -22.37 4.67 -12.38
CA CYS A 52 -23.15 5.80 -11.94
C CYS A 52 -23.63 5.50 -10.51
N GLY A 53 -23.62 6.51 -9.65
CA GLY A 53 -24.17 6.45 -8.30
C GLY A 53 -25.70 6.34 -8.32
N CYS A 54 -26.36 6.83 -7.26
CA CYS A 54 -27.83 6.78 -7.18
C CYS A 54 -28.56 7.62 -8.24
N GLU A 55 -27.85 8.55 -8.90
CA GLU A 55 -28.35 9.41 -9.97
C GLU A 55 -27.51 9.16 -11.24
N GLU A 56 -28.14 9.18 -12.43
CA GLU A 56 -27.45 8.91 -13.71
C GLU A 56 -26.28 9.86 -13.99
N ASN A 57 -26.32 11.08 -13.43
CA ASN A 57 -25.33 12.13 -13.60
C ASN A 57 -24.40 12.32 -12.39
N THR A 58 -24.40 11.37 -11.45
CA THR A 58 -23.46 11.27 -10.34
C THR A 58 -22.55 10.08 -10.61
N GLY A 59 -21.24 10.29 -10.74
CA GLY A 59 -20.25 9.20 -10.91
C GLY A 59 -19.39 9.02 -9.68
N ASP A 60 -18.83 7.82 -9.47
CA ASP A 60 -18.04 7.53 -8.26
C ASP A 60 -16.65 8.19 -8.26
N GLY A 61 -16.19 8.62 -9.43
CA GLY A 61 -14.99 9.44 -9.56
C GLY A 61 -14.33 9.36 -10.93
N ALA A 62 -13.91 10.50 -11.46
CA ALA A 62 -13.12 10.58 -12.65
C ALA A 62 -12.01 11.63 -12.50
N GLY A 63 -10.89 11.43 -13.19
CA GLY A 63 -9.79 12.38 -13.13
C GLY A 63 -8.69 12.14 -14.16
N ILE A 64 -7.81 13.14 -14.23
CA ILE A 64 -6.62 13.21 -15.08
C ILE A 64 -5.43 13.71 -14.26
N LEU A 65 -4.31 12.99 -14.36
CA LEU A 65 -2.99 13.44 -13.94
C LEU A 65 -2.20 13.81 -15.18
N MET A 66 -1.56 14.97 -15.19
CA MET A 66 -0.72 15.43 -16.29
C MET A 66 0.51 16.17 -15.79
N GLN A 67 1.49 16.38 -16.66
CA GLN A 67 2.59 17.30 -16.33
C GLN A 67 2.08 18.73 -16.10
N THR A 68 2.78 19.48 -15.25
CA THR A 68 2.51 20.89 -15.00
C THR A 68 2.54 21.71 -16.31
N PRO A 69 1.40 22.32 -16.72
CA PRO A 69 1.30 23.05 -17.98
C PRO A 69 1.78 24.50 -17.80
N HIS A 70 3.10 24.71 -17.90
CA HIS A 70 3.74 25.99 -17.55
C HIS A 70 3.15 27.21 -18.29
N ASP A 71 3.03 27.14 -19.62
CA ASP A 71 2.63 28.29 -20.44
C ASP A 71 1.20 28.76 -20.10
N PHE A 72 0.29 27.81 -19.95
CA PHE A 72 -1.07 28.03 -19.44
C PHE A 72 -1.05 28.70 -18.06
N LEU A 73 -0.28 28.14 -17.12
CA LEU A 73 -0.21 28.67 -15.75
C LEU A 73 0.32 30.10 -15.71
N VAL A 74 1.38 30.42 -16.48
CA VAL A 74 1.92 31.78 -16.58
C VAL A 74 0.86 32.77 -17.07
N ARG A 75 0.07 32.39 -18.09
CA ARG A 75 -1.00 33.25 -18.61
C ARG A 75 -2.05 33.55 -17.56
N VAL A 76 -2.56 32.52 -16.88
CA VAL A 76 -3.66 32.69 -15.91
C VAL A 76 -3.21 33.37 -14.62
N THR A 77 -1.98 33.17 -14.14
CA THR A 77 -1.50 33.86 -12.93
C THR A 77 -1.16 35.33 -13.18
N LYS A 78 -0.73 35.68 -14.40
CA LYS A 78 -0.49 37.07 -14.78
C LYS A 78 -1.77 37.92 -14.67
N GLN A 79 -2.94 37.33 -14.94
CA GLN A 79 -4.24 37.98 -14.73
C GLN A 79 -4.56 38.20 -13.23
N LEU A 80 -3.94 37.42 -12.35
CA LEU A 80 -4.08 37.49 -10.89
C LEU A 80 -2.99 38.34 -10.23
N SER A 81 -2.20 39.09 -11.02
CA SER A 81 -1.15 40.01 -10.56
C SER A 81 0.05 39.35 -9.87
N PHE A 82 0.38 38.09 -10.20
CA PHE A 82 1.66 37.49 -9.78
C PHE A 82 2.33 36.67 -10.90
N ASP A 83 3.66 36.75 -10.94
CA ASP A 83 4.49 36.09 -11.94
C ASP A 83 4.98 34.72 -11.45
N LEU A 84 5.02 33.76 -12.37
CA LEU A 84 5.58 32.43 -12.09
C LEU A 84 7.06 32.36 -12.53
N PRO A 85 7.94 31.76 -11.71
CA PRO A 85 9.28 31.37 -12.11
C PRO A 85 9.28 30.35 -13.27
N SER A 86 10.46 30.07 -13.82
CA SER A 86 10.64 29.03 -14.84
C SER A 86 10.24 27.63 -14.34
N PRO A 87 9.94 26.67 -15.25
CA PRO A 87 9.59 25.31 -14.87
C PRO A 87 10.60 24.68 -13.90
N GLY A 88 10.10 24.00 -12.86
CA GLY A 88 10.92 23.39 -11.81
C GLY A 88 11.44 24.37 -10.75
N LYS A 89 11.16 25.67 -10.86
CA LYS A 89 11.41 26.68 -9.82
C LYS A 89 10.15 27.10 -9.06
N TYR A 90 9.02 26.48 -9.35
CA TYR A 90 7.78 26.61 -8.59
C TYR A 90 7.01 25.29 -8.60
N GLY A 91 6.27 25.03 -7.54
CA GLY A 91 5.27 23.98 -7.43
C GLY A 91 3.87 24.55 -7.54
N VAL A 92 2.95 23.75 -8.06
CA VAL A 92 1.51 24.03 -8.06
C VAL A 92 0.81 22.90 -7.32
N GLY A 93 -0.20 23.24 -6.52
CA GLY A 93 -1.05 22.24 -5.90
C GLY A 93 -2.51 22.56 -6.05
N LEU A 94 -3.32 21.56 -6.39
CA LEU A 94 -4.77 21.66 -6.29
C LEU A 94 -5.14 21.38 -4.83
N VAL A 95 -5.99 22.21 -4.26
CA VAL A 95 -6.47 22.11 -2.88
C VAL A 95 -7.99 22.09 -2.90
N PHE A 96 -8.56 21.01 -2.38
CA PHE A 96 -9.96 20.92 -2.03
C PHE A 96 -10.13 21.57 -0.67
N MET A 97 -11.05 22.52 -0.59
CA MET A 97 -11.34 23.29 0.61
C MET A 97 -12.83 23.20 0.97
N PRO A 98 -13.19 23.39 2.24
CA PRO A 98 -14.58 23.44 2.67
C PRO A 98 -15.36 24.54 1.97
N GLN A 99 -16.68 24.44 1.93
CA GLN A 99 -17.53 25.47 1.31
C GLN A 99 -17.60 26.76 2.14
N ASP A 100 -17.39 26.68 3.45
CA ASP A 100 -17.41 27.83 4.37
C ASP A 100 -16.20 28.76 4.13
N PRO A 101 -16.39 30.02 3.71
CA PRO A 101 -15.31 30.97 3.45
C PRO A 101 -14.38 31.21 4.64
N ILE A 102 -14.90 31.21 5.88
CA ILE A 102 -14.09 31.45 7.08
C ILE A 102 -13.10 30.30 7.28
N GLN A 103 -13.57 29.08 7.06
CA GLN A 103 -12.72 27.90 7.14
C GLN A 103 -11.72 27.85 5.98
N GLN A 104 -12.13 28.20 4.77
CA GLN A 104 -11.23 28.32 3.61
C GLN A 104 -10.06 29.26 3.90
N ASP A 105 -10.35 30.47 4.39
CA ASP A 105 -9.31 31.47 4.68
C ASP A 105 -8.39 31.00 5.82
N SER A 106 -8.94 30.32 6.82
CA SER A 106 -8.15 29.74 7.92
C SER A 106 -7.19 28.66 7.43
N GLY A 107 -7.67 27.74 6.58
CA GLY A 107 -6.84 26.68 5.99
C GLY A 107 -5.81 27.24 5.00
N ALA A 108 -6.19 28.23 4.18
CA ALA A 108 -5.28 28.92 3.28
C ALA A 108 -4.15 29.62 4.05
N ALA A 109 -4.48 30.36 5.11
CA ALA A 109 -3.50 31.03 5.96
C ALA A 109 -2.55 30.04 6.65
N LEU A 110 -3.07 28.87 7.08
CA LEU A 110 -2.24 27.80 7.64
C LEU A 110 -1.26 27.26 6.60
N LEU A 111 -1.71 26.96 5.39
CA LEU A 111 -0.80 26.47 4.33
C LEU A 111 0.26 27.52 3.99
N GLU A 112 -0.12 28.80 3.88
CA GLU A 112 0.82 29.88 3.64
C GLU A 112 1.88 30.02 4.75
N LYS A 113 1.46 29.88 6.00
CA LYS A 113 2.36 29.87 7.16
C LYS A 113 3.36 28.72 7.03
N ILE A 114 2.89 27.51 6.78
CA ILE A 114 3.74 26.31 6.63
C ILE A 114 4.74 26.51 5.49
N VAL A 115 4.31 27.03 4.35
CA VAL A 115 5.20 27.33 3.20
C VAL A 115 6.37 28.23 3.61
N ARG A 116 6.08 29.30 4.36
CA ARG A 116 7.10 30.24 4.85
C ARG A 116 8.01 29.59 5.89
N GLU A 117 7.47 28.79 6.80
CA GLU A 117 8.24 28.05 7.82
C GLU A 117 9.18 27.02 7.19
N GLN A 118 8.80 26.41 6.07
CA GLN A 118 9.66 25.51 5.29
C GLN A 118 10.64 26.27 4.35
N GLY A 119 10.74 27.59 4.49
CA GLY A 119 11.70 28.44 3.78
C GLY A 119 11.41 28.63 2.29
N GLN A 120 10.19 28.32 1.84
CA GLN A 120 9.76 28.49 0.45
C GLN A 120 8.95 29.79 0.28
N VAL A 121 8.73 30.20 -0.97
CA VAL A 121 8.04 31.46 -1.29
C VAL A 121 6.59 31.15 -1.64
N PHE A 122 5.64 31.67 -0.86
CA PHE A 122 4.26 31.68 -1.29
C PHE A 122 4.07 32.73 -2.40
N LEU A 123 3.62 32.31 -3.58
CA LEU A 123 3.45 33.19 -4.75
C LEU A 123 2.03 33.73 -4.87
N GLY A 124 1.03 32.89 -4.64
CA GLY A 124 -0.36 33.28 -4.76
C GLY A 124 -1.35 32.11 -4.79
N TRP A 125 -2.62 32.47 -4.75
CA TRP A 125 -3.75 31.56 -4.92
C TRP A 125 -4.46 31.84 -6.25
N ARG A 126 -5.00 30.80 -6.88
CA ARG A 126 -5.92 30.89 -8.02
C ARG A 126 -7.18 30.10 -7.72
N GLU A 127 -8.35 30.73 -7.88
CA GLU A 127 -9.61 30.00 -7.96
C GLU A 127 -9.63 29.19 -9.26
N VAL A 128 -9.89 27.89 -9.16
CA VAL A 128 -10.01 27.04 -10.35
C VAL A 128 -11.42 27.20 -10.89
N PRO A 129 -11.60 27.60 -12.16
CA PRO A 129 -12.92 27.67 -12.74
C PRO A 129 -13.52 26.27 -12.83
N PHE A 130 -14.80 26.13 -12.49
CA PHE A 130 -15.54 24.89 -12.64
C PHE A 130 -16.97 25.15 -13.11
N ASN A 131 -17.59 24.16 -13.74
CA ASN A 131 -18.98 24.17 -14.17
C ASN A 131 -19.73 22.97 -13.57
N ASP A 132 -20.53 23.24 -12.54
CA ASP A 132 -21.29 22.23 -11.79
C ASP A 132 -22.72 22.02 -12.32
N SER A 133 -23.06 22.57 -13.49
CA SER A 133 -24.42 22.45 -14.05
C SER A 133 -24.82 21.00 -14.38
N MET A 134 -23.84 20.13 -14.66
CA MET A 134 -24.09 18.76 -15.12
C MET A 134 -24.03 17.71 -14.01
N ILE A 135 -23.46 18.03 -12.85
CA ILE A 135 -23.29 17.06 -11.76
C ILE A 135 -24.60 16.84 -11.00
N GLY A 136 -24.80 15.61 -10.53
CA GLY A 136 -25.95 15.28 -9.68
C GLY A 136 -25.90 15.95 -8.31
N GLU A 137 -27.05 15.98 -7.64
CA GLU A 137 -27.23 16.70 -6.39
C GLU A 137 -26.40 16.06 -5.27
N THR A 138 -26.22 14.75 -5.31
CA THR A 138 -25.42 14.01 -4.34
C THR A 138 -23.95 14.42 -4.39
N ALA A 139 -23.36 14.54 -5.58
CA ALA A 139 -22.00 15.03 -5.76
C ALA A 139 -21.87 16.52 -5.39
N ARG A 140 -22.86 17.35 -5.77
CA ARG A 140 -22.88 18.79 -5.49
C ARG A 140 -22.89 19.10 -3.98
N ARG A 141 -23.64 18.33 -3.18
CA ARG A 141 -23.77 18.54 -1.73
C ARG A 141 -22.44 18.43 -0.97
N VAL A 142 -21.56 17.54 -1.42
CA VAL A 142 -20.24 17.33 -0.81
C VAL A 142 -19.11 17.93 -1.65
N MET A 143 -19.44 18.77 -2.64
CA MET A 143 -18.47 19.38 -3.54
C MET A 143 -17.59 20.38 -2.78
N PRO A 144 -16.26 20.22 -2.81
CA PRO A 144 -15.35 21.18 -2.21
C PRO A 144 -15.23 22.43 -3.09
N ARG A 145 -14.61 23.47 -2.54
CA ARG A 145 -14.05 24.56 -3.33
C ARG A 145 -12.67 24.16 -3.86
N PHE A 146 -12.34 24.61 -5.07
CA PHE A 146 -11.10 24.25 -5.77
C PHE A 146 -10.19 25.46 -5.88
N ARG A 147 -9.07 25.42 -5.16
CA ARG A 147 -8.04 26.47 -5.22
C ARG A 147 -6.70 25.88 -5.61
N GLN A 148 -5.97 26.58 -6.47
CA GLN A 148 -4.57 26.29 -6.77
C GLN A 148 -3.65 27.16 -5.91
N VAL A 149 -2.72 26.53 -5.21
CA VAL A 149 -1.62 27.19 -4.51
C VAL A 149 -0.37 27.18 -5.38
N PHE A 150 0.34 28.30 -5.44
CA PHE A 150 1.64 28.40 -6.11
C PHE A 150 2.75 28.67 -5.11
N ILE A 151 3.78 27.81 -5.12
CA ILE A 151 4.90 27.86 -4.20
C ILE A 151 6.19 28.00 -5.01
N GLY A 152 6.85 29.14 -4.91
CA GLY A 152 8.17 29.39 -5.51
C GLY A 152 9.29 28.79 -4.67
N LEU A 153 10.36 28.39 -5.35
CA LEU A 153 11.58 27.93 -4.71
C LEU A 153 12.20 29.07 -3.88
N GLY A 154 12.47 28.80 -2.60
CA GLY A 154 13.15 29.73 -1.70
C GLY A 154 14.53 30.15 -2.21
N SER A 155 14.99 31.33 -1.79
CA SER A 155 16.32 31.85 -2.16
C SER A 155 17.48 30.97 -1.67
N LYS A 156 17.26 30.21 -0.59
CA LYS A 156 18.19 29.21 -0.05
C LYS A 156 18.01 27.82 -0.68
N GLY A 157 17.22 27.72 -1.74
CA GLY A 157 16.85 26.45 -2.38
C GLY A 157 15.87 25.61 -1.53
N PRO A 158 15.74 24.31 -1.83
CA PRO A 158 14.82 23.42 -1.11
C PRO A 158 15.32 23.06 0.30
N ASN A 159 16.57 23.39 0.63
CA ASN A 159 17.24 23.07 1.90
C ASN A 159 17.16 21.57 2.25
N LEU A 160 17.40 20.71 1.25
CA LEU A 160 17.47 19.26 1.35
C LEU A 160 18.58 18.75 0.41
N PRO A 161 19.24 17.63 0.74
CA PRO A 161 20.28 17.04 -0.10
C PRO A 161 19.71 16.34 -1.35
N GLY A 162 20.60 16.01 -2.28
CA GLY A 162 20.28 15.31 -3.54
C GLY A 162 20.16 16.25 -4.74
N ASP A 163 19.65 15.71 -5.85
CA ASP A 163 19.37 16.51 -7.05
C ASP A 163 18.42 17.68 -6.72
N PRO A 164 18.70 18.92 -7.15
CA PRO A 164 17.88 20.08 -6.80
C PRO A 164 16.41 19.96 -7.21
N SER A 165 16.10 19.28 -8.32
CA SER A 165 14.72 19.09 -8.76
C SER A 165 14.00 18.10 -7.86
N ASP A 166 14.62 16.97 -7.53
CA ASP A 166 14.04 15.99 -6.59
C ASP A 166 13.93 16.55 -5.18
N ALA A 167 14.92 17.33 -4.73
CA ALA A 167 14.92 17.98 -3.43
C ALA A 167 13.76 18.98 -3.30
N PHE A 168 13.37 19.65 -4.38
CA PHE A 168 12.21 20.53 -4.38
C PHE A 168 10.89 19.75 -4.33
N GLU A 169 10.75 18.63 -5.05
CA GLU A 169 9.61 17.72 -4.89
C GLU A 169 9.48 17.22 -3.44
N ARG A 170 10.59 16.79 -2.81
CA ARG A 170 10.60 16.40 -1.38
C ARG A 170 10.14 17.52 -0.46
N ARG A 171 10.55 18.75 -0.74
CA ARG A 171 10.14 19.92 0.06
C ARG A 171 8.64 20.20 -0.08
N LEU A 172 8.09 20.07 -1.29
CA LEU A 172 6.65 20.19 -1.53
C LEU A 172 5.87 19.05 -0.85
N PHE A 173 6.39 17.82 -0.89
CA PHE A 173 5.86 16.67 -0.14
C PHE A 173 5.80 16.95 1.37
N ILE A 174 6.89 17.47 1.96
CA ILE A 174 6.92 17.85 3.39
C ILE A 174 5.87 18.92 3.69
N ILE A 175 5.79 19.98 2.87
CA ILE A 175 4.79 21.05 3.05
C ILE A 175 3.36 20.48 3.06
N ARG A 176 3.05 19.60 2.10
CA ARG A 176 1.74 18.94 2.02
C ARG A 176 1.46 18.10 3.27
N LYS A 177 2.41 17.27 3.71
CA LYS A 177 2.24 16.41 4.89
C LYS A 177 2.13 17.21 6.19
N CYS A 178 2.92 18.28 6.35
CA CYS A 178 2.77 19.21 7.46
C CYS A 178 1.37 19.81 7.48
N PHE A 179 0.86 20.26 6.32
CA PHE A 179 -0.50 20.81 6.24
C PHE A 179 -1.57 19.78 6.58
N GLU A 180 -1.49 18.56 6.03
CA GLU A 180 -2.42 17.46 6.35
C GLU A 180 -2.43 17.12 7.85
N ASN A 181 -1.27 17.15 8.50
CA ASN A 181 -1.15 16.88 9.93
C ASN A 181 -1.63 18.06 10.79
N GLU A 182 -1.25 19.29 10.46
CA GLU A 182 -1.63 20.48 11.23
C GLU A 182 -3.11 20.82 11.07
N ILE A 183 -3.70 20.62 9.88
CA ILE A 183 -5.12 20.89 9.66
C ILE A 183 -6.00 19.94 10.47
N LYS A 184 -5.65 18.64 10.54
CA LYS A 184 -6.34 17.66 11.40
C LYS A 184 -6.29 18.04 12.87
N ASN A 185 -5.18 18.61 13.32
CA ASN A 185 -4.97 19.04 14.70
C ASN A 185 -5.41 20.49 15.00
N SER A 186 -5.94 21.20 14.00
CA SER A 186 -6.29 22.62 14.12
C SER A 186 -7.55 22.90 14.96
N GLY A 187 -8.40 21.89 15.15
CA GLY A 187 -9.71 22.03 15.78
C GLY A 187 -10.78 22.68 14.89
N LEU A 188 -10.48 22.90 13.60
CA LEU A 188 -11.47 23.36 12.62
C LEU A 188 -12.55 22.29 12.42
N ALA A 189 -13.82 22.72 12.37
CA ALA A 189 -14.95 21.82 12.22
C ALA A 189 -14.92 21.03 10.90
N SER A 190 -14.41 21.64 9.83
CA SER A 190 -14.27 21.03 8.49
C SER A 190 -12.81 20.63 8.18
N ALA A 191 -12.00 20.32 9.19
CA ALA A 191 -10.62 19.85 8.97
C ALA A 191 -10.56 18.66 8.00
N ASP A 192 -11.53 17.74 8.11
CA ASP A 192 -11.65 16.56 7.26
C ASP A 192 -12.18 16.85 5.85
N GLU A 193 -12.48 18.10 5.48
CA GLU A 193 -12.84 18.49 4.11
C GLU A 193 -11.60 18.90 3.30
N PHE A 194 -10.54 19.38 3.96
CA PHE A 194 -9.30 19.74 3.29
C PHE A 194 -8.60 18.53 2.68
N TYR A 195 -8.19 18.64 1.43
CA TYR A 195 -7.43 17.60 0.74
C TYR A 195 -6.60 18.19 -0.39
N ILE A 196 -5.39 17.67 -0.57
CA ILE A 196 -4.49 18.11 -1.64
C ILE A 196 -4.31 16.93 -2.60
N PRO A 197 -5.06 16.88 -3.72
CA PRO A 197 -4.87 15.86 -4.76
C PRO A 197 -3.42 15.78 -5.23
N SER A 198 -2.79 16.93 -5.49
CA SER A 198 -1.40 17.03 -5.92
C SER A 198 -0.77 18.31 -5.39
N LEU A 199 0.52 18.27 -5.04
CA LEU A 199 1.37 19.44 -4.82
C LEU A 199 2.77 19.12 -5.33
N SER A 200 3.08 19.55 -6.55
CA SER A 200 4.31 19.16 -7.27
C SER A 200 4.76 20.27 -8.22
N ALA A 201 6.05 20.29 -8.57
CA ALA A 201 6.58 21.09 -9.66
C ALA A 201 6.48 20.37 -11.02
N ARG A 202 6.22 19.06 -11.01
CA ARG A 202 6.20 18.19 -12.20
C ARG A 202 4.81 17.82 -12.67
N THR A 203 3.90 17.55 -11.74
CA THR A 203 2.57 17.02 -12.05
C THR A 203 1.45 17.83 -11.41
N ILE A 204 0.28 17.78 -12.02
CA ILE A 204 -0.95 18.32 -11.48
C ILE A 204 -2.11 17.37 -11.76
N ILE A 205 -3.05 17.28 -10.83
CA ILE A 205 -4.20 16.38 -10.92
C ILE A 205 -5.49 17.20 -10.91
N TYR A 206 -6.37 16.93 -11.88
CA TYR A 206 -7.77 17.37 -11.87
C TYR A 206 -8.63 16.13 -11.70
N LYS A 207 -9.40 16.07 -10.62
CA LYS A 207 -10.27 14.94 -10.32
C LYS A 207 -11.48 15.37 -9.53
N GLY A 208 -12.52 14.55 -9.55
CA GLY A 208 -13.72 14.78 -8.76
C GLY A 208 -14.72 13.65 -8.86
N MET A 209 -15.82 13.81 -8.14
CA MET A 209 -16.96 12.88 -8.16
C MET A 209 -17.79 13.14 -9.43
N LEU A 210 -17.28 12.65 -10.55
CA LEU A 210 -17.75 12.92 -11.92
C LEU A 210 -17.89 11.59 -12.67
N ILE A 211 -18.82 11.51 -13.62
CA ILE A 211 -18.76 10.47 -14.67
C ILE A 211 -17.68 10.83 -15.70
N SER A 212 -17.22 9.83 -16.47
CA SER A 212 -16.07 9.94 -17.38
C SER A 212 -16.13 11.13 -18.33
N ASN A 213 -17.29 11.40 -18.94
CA ASN A 213 -17.45 12.45 -19.95
C ASN A 213 -17.60 13.88 -19.35
N GLN A 214 -17.85 13.99 -18.04
CA GLN A 214 -18.05 15.29 -17.39
C GLN A 214 -16.73 16.01 -17.10
N LEU A 215 -15.59 15.32 -17.02
CA LEU A 215 -14.34 15.88 -16.51
C LEU A 215 -13.89 17.15 -17.27
N GLY A 216 -13.88 17.10 -18.61
CA GLY A 216 -13.46 18.23 -19.43
C GLY A 216 -14.45 19.40 -19.44
N GLU A 217 -15.73 19.12 -19.21
CA GLU A 217 -16.77 20.15 -19.09
C GLU A 217 -16.78 20.80 -17.70
N PHE A 218 -16.54 19.98 -16.66
CA PHE A 218 -16.52 20.42 -15.27
C PHE A 218 -15.31 21.30 -14.98
N PHE A 219 -14.14 21.02 -15.55
CA PHE A 219 -12.95 21.85 -15.46
C PHE A 219 -12.62 22.49 -16.83
N PRO A 220 -13.13 23.70 -17.12
CA PRO A 220 -12.89 24.38 -18.40
C PRO A 220 -11.43 24.56 -18.77
N ASP A 221 -10.54 24.62 -17.78
CA ASP A 221 -9.08 24.66 -17.98
C ASP A 221 -8.60 23.55 -18.94
N LEU A 222 -9.19 22.35 -18.85
CA LEU A 222 -8.80 21.19 -19.67
C LEU A 222 -9.13 21.35 -21.16
N LYS A 223 -9.87 22.38 -21.55
CA LYS A 223 -10.20 22.72 -22.94
C LYS A 223 -9.35 23.85 -23.53
N GLU A 224 -8.50 24.47 -22.71
CA GLU A 224 -7.68 25.59 -23.14
C GLU A 224 -6.49 25.08 -23.97
N THR A 225 -6.34 25.58 -25.20
CA THR A 225 -5.41 25.03 -26.19
C THR A 225 -3.92 25.21 -25.83
N ASP A 226 -3.60 26.16 -24.95
CA ASP A 226 -2.25 26.37 -24.42
C ASP A 226 -1.96 25.52 -23.18
N LEU A 227 -2.95 24.81 -22.65
CA LEU A 227 -2.76 23.74 -21.68
C LEU A 227 -2.20 22.53 -22.42
N THR A 228 -0.89 22.33 -22.34
CA THR A 228 -0.18 21.25 -23.05
C THR A 228 0.55 20.32 -22.09
N THR A 229 0.63 19.04 -22.46
CA THR A 229 1.34 18.02 -21.67
C THR A 229 1.97 16.98 -22.59
N ALA A 230 3.02 16.30 -22.13
CA ALA A 230 3.61 15.17 -22.87
C ALA A 230 3.11 13.81 -22.37
N LEU A 231 2.51 13.75 -21.17
CA LEU A 231 1.86 12.55 -20.64
C LEU A 231 0.60 12.90 -19.87
N ALA A 232 -0.38 12.00 -19.92
CA ALA A 232 -1.62 12.08 -19.16
C ALA A 232 -2.04 10.68 -18.71
N VAL A 233 -2.42 10.54 -17.44
CA VAL A 233 -3.03 9.34 -16.86
C VAL A 233 -4.47 9.66 -16.53
N VAL A 234 -5.41 8.83 -16.97
CA VAL A 234 -6.84 8.98 -16.70
C VAL A 234 -7.40 7.78 -15.98
N HIS A 235 -8.46 8.02 -15.22
CA HIS A 235 -9.15 6.97 -14.49
C HIS A 235 -10.63 7.27 -14.31
N SER A 236 -11.43 6.23 -14.44
CA SER A 236 -12.85 6.20 -14.07
C SER A 236 -13.06 5.14 -13.00
N ARG A 237 -13.62 5.54 -11.86
CA ARG A 237 -13.83 4.72 -10.66
C ARG A 237 -15.23 4.11 -10.67
N PHE A 238 -15.34 2.87 -10.21
CA PHE A 238 -16.57 2.23 -9.75
C PHE A 238 -16.35 1.87 -8.28
N SER A 239 -17.21 2.35 -7.39
CA SER A 239 -17.19 1.99 -5.98
C SER A 239 -18.38 1.09 -5.64
N THR A 240 -18.18 0.26 -4.63
CA THR A 240 -19.25 -0.56 -4.05
C THR A 240 -20.13 0.21 -3.06
N ASN A 241 -19.78 1.46 -2.73
CA ASN A 241 -20.57 2.33 -1.87
C ASN A 241 -21.31 3.42 -2.64
N THR A 242 -22.33 3.98 -1.99
CA THR A 242 -23.10 5.13 -2.49
C THR A 242 -22.77 6.42 -1.75
N PHE A 243 -21.74 6.42 -0.90
CA PHE A 243 -21.38 7.57 -0.08
C PHE A 243 -20.47 8.52 -0.87
N PRO A 244 -20.90 9.77 -1.10
CA PRO A 244 -20.19 10.64 -2.02
C PRO A 244 -18.89 11.19 -1.39
N ASN A 245 -17.75 10.95 -2.04
CA ASN A 245 -16.45 11.46 -1.57
C ASN A 245 -15.52 11.84 -2.73
N TRP A 246 -15.33 13.15 -2.93
CA TRP A 246 -14.47 13.72 -3.97
C TRP A 246 -13.00 13.32 -3.84
N LYS A 247 -12.52 13.00 -2.62
CA LYS A 247 -11.12 12.71 -2.35
C LYS A 247 -10.67 11.36 -2.90
N LEU A 248 -11.61 10.41 -2.95
CA LEU A 248 -11.38 9.02 -3.34
C LEU A 248 -11.34 8.83 -4.85
N ALA A 249 -11.76 9.82 -5.64
CA ALA A 249 -11.54 9.81 -7.08
C ALA A 249 -10.04 9.67 -7.38
N HIS A 250 -9.73 8.94 -8.44
CA HIS A 250 -8.37 8.79 -8.97
C HIS A 250 -8.14 9.80 -10.12
N PRO A 251 -6.89 10.00 -10.57
CA PRO A 251 -5.63 9.45 -10.06
C PRO A 251 -5.24 9.94 -8.64
N PHE A 252 -4.34 9.18 -8.01
CA PHE A 252 -3.54 9.64 -6.87
C PHE A 252 -2.21 10.23 -7.36
N ARG A 253 -1.27 10.52 -6.45
CA ARG A 253 -0.13 11.41 -6.72
C ARG A 253 0.87 10.81 -7.70
N PHE A 254 1.08 9.50 -7.57
CA PHE A 254 1.96 8.72 -8.43
C PHE A 254 1.18 7.70 -9.23
N ILE A 255 0.05 7.21 -8.72
CA ILE A 255 -0.63 6.06 -9.29
C ILE A 255 -2.06 6.31 -9.74
N SER A 256 -2.47 5.48 -10.69
CA SER A 256 -3.86 5.13 -10.95
C SER A 256 -3.96 3.61 -10.89
N HIS A 257 -4.96 3.08 -10.20
CA HIS A 257 -5.04 1.65 -9.87
C HIS A 257 -6.42 1.13 -10.26
N ASN A 258 -6.42 0.14 -11.15
CA ASN A 258 -7.59 -0.67 -11.42
C ASN A 258 -7.44 -2.00 -10.69
N GLY A 259 -8.23 -2.23 -9.65
CA GLY A 259 -8.05 -3.41 -8.83
C GLY A 259 -8.41 -3.20 -7.37
N GLU A 260 -8.03 -4.17 -6.55
CA GLU A 260 -8.23 -4.17 -5.12
C GLU A 260 -7.02 -4.79 -4.43
N ILE A 261 -6.50 -4.14 -3.39
CA ILE A 261 -5.40 -4.67 -2.58
C ILE A 261 -5.98 -5.45 -1.40
N ASN A 262 -6.02 -6.77 -1.51
CA ASN A 262 -6.64 -7.64 -0.50
C ASN A 262 -5.78 -7.81 0.77
N THR A 263 -4.48 -7.46 0.73
CA THR A 263 -3.58 -7.50 1.90
C THR A 263 -3.50 -6.17 2.65
N VAL A 264 -4.29 -5.15 2.27
CA VAL A 264 -4.13 -3.76 2.73
C VAL A 264 -4.06 -3.60 4.25
N ARG A 265 -4.89 -4.31 5.02
CA ARG A 265 -4.88 -4.23 6.50
C ARG A 265 -3.55 -4.66 7.10
N GLY A 266 -2.97 -5.74 6.58
CA GLY A 266 -1.65 -6.20 6.97
C GLY A 266 -0.58 -5.17 6.62
N ASN A 267 -0.60 -4.66 5.39
CA ASN A 267 0.38 -3.69 4.90
C ASN A 267 0.36 -2.38 5.70
N ILE A 268 -0.82 -1.88 6.06
CA ILE A 268 -0.96 -0.68 6.90
C ILE A 268 -0.36 -0.91 8.29
N ASN A 269 -0.64 -2.06 8.91
CA ASN A 269 -0.10 -2.38 10.23
C ASN A 269 1.42 -2.52 10.22
N TRP A 270 1.98 -3.17 9.20
CA TRP A 270 3.42 -3.27 9.02
C TRP A 270 4.07 -1.92 8.74
N CYS A 271 3.45 -1.08 7.92
CA CYS A 271 3.90 0.29 7.69
C CYS A 271 3.99 1.05 9.02
N ARG A 272 2.92 1.03 9.84
CA ARG A 272 2.88 1.68 11.16
C ARG A 272 3.97 1.18 12.10
N ALA A 273 4.20 -0.13 12.14
CA ALA A 273 5.28 -0.72 12.95
C ALA A 273 6.67 -0.20 12.51
N ARG A 274 6.88 -0.07 11.19
CA ARG A 274 8.15 0.38 10.61
C ARG A 274 8.37 1.88 10.70
N GLU A 275 7.33 2.71 10.85
CA GLU A 275 7.47 4.16 10.99
C GLU A 275 8.43 4.56 12.13
N ALA A 276 8.46 3.78 13.21
CA ALA A 276 9.38 3.98 14.33
C ALA A 276 10.86 3.77 13.96
N LEU A 277 11.14 3.00 12.91
CA LEU A 277 12.48 2.67 12.42
C LEU A 277 12.91 3.55 11.24
N PHE A 278 12.03 4.42 10.73
CA PHE A 278 12.33 5.22 9.54
C PHE A 278 13.42 6.24 9.82
N GLU A 279 14.48 6.14 9.02
CA GLU A 279 15.53 7.14 8.91
C GLU A 279 15.83 7.36 7.42
N SER A 280 15.96 8.61 6.99
CA SER A 280 16.28 8.90 5.59
C SER A 280 17.40 9.93 5.53
N PRO A 281 18.52 9.63 4.85
CA PRO A 281 19.56 10.62 4.59
C PRO A 281 19.06 11.83 3.81
N LEU A 282 17.98 11.66 3.02
CA LEU A 282 17.44 12.71 2.15
C LEU A 282 16.42 13.62 2.85
N LEU A 283 15.67 13.09 3.81
CA LEU A 283 14.69 13.87 4.59
C LEU A 283 15.27 14.33 5.95
N GLY A 284 16.26 13.63 6.49
CA GLY A 284 16.90 13.95 7.76
C GLY A 284 15.90 14.15 8.89
N ALA A 285 16.07 15.23 9.66
CA ALA A 285 15.17 15.56 10.78
C ALA A 285 13.73 15.91 10.35
N GLU A 286 13.52 16.28 9.08
CA GLU A 286 12.20 16.64 8.55
C GLU A 286 11.27 15.43 8.42
N LEU A 287 11.82 14.21 8.42
CA LEU A 287 11.07 12.96 8.34
C LEU A 287 9.99 12.85 9.43
N LYS A 288 10.27 13.34 10.65
CA LYS A 288 9.29 13.31 11.75
C LYS A 288 8.03 14.12 11.45
N LYS A 289 8.11 15.13 10.56
CA LYS A 289 6.98 15.98 10.18
C LYS A 289 6.03 15.28 9.20
N VAL A 290 6.49 14.24 8.51
CA VAL A 290 5.70 13.53 7.49
C VAL A 290 4.98 12.30 8.04
N LEU A 291 5.23 11.92 9.30
CA LEU A 291 4.52 10.83 9.96
C LEU A 291 3.15 11.29 10.49
N PRO A 292 2.12 10.44 10.50
CA PRO A 292 2.10 9.09 9.90
C PRO A 292 2.09 9.15 8.36
N VAL A 293 2.73 8.18 7.71
CA VAL A 293 2.81 8.08 6.24
C VAL A 293 1.42 7.83 5.68
N ILE A 294 0.76 6.79 6.18
CA ILE A 294 -0.60 6.40 5.79
C ILE A 294 -1.60 7.00 6.78
N SER A 295 -2.51 7.82 6.27
CA SER A 295 -3.60 8.38 7.08
C SER A 295 -4.72 7.37 7.30
N GLU A 296 -5.39 7.44 8.45
CA GLU A 296 -6.61 6.70 8.71
C GLU A 296 -7.74 7.10 7.75
N GLY A 297 -8.59 6.14 7.37
CA GLY A 297 -9.73 6.35 6.47
C GLY A 297 -9.36 6.47 4.99
N ASN A 298 -8.11 6.21 4.61
CA ASN A 298 -7.70 6.13 3.21
C ASN A 298 -8.21 4.84 2.56
N SER A 299 -8.54 4.90 1.27
CA SER A 299 -8.75 3.69 0.46
C SER A 299 -7.46 2.88 0.33
N ASP A 300 -7.59 1.64 -0.14
CA ASP A 300 -6.47 0.74 -0.42
C ASP A 300 -5.43 1.37 -1.37
N SER A 301 -5.91 1.99 -2.42
CA SER A 301 -5.16 2.66 -3.48
C SER A 301 -4.48 3.92 -2.97
N ALA A 302 -5.16 4.70 -2.12
CA ALA A 302 -4.56 5.87 -1.47
C ALA A 302 -3.43 5.47 -0.51
N SER A 303 -3.62 4.36 0.21
CA SER A 303 -2.61 3.82 1.14
C SER A 303 -1.38 3.32 0.38
N PHE A 304 -1.57 2.65 -0.76
CA PHE A 304 -0.49 2.25 -1.66
C PHE A 304 0.28 3.47 -2.19
N ASP A 305 -0.44 4.49 -2.69
CA ASP A 305 0.17 5.73 -3.20
C ASP A 305 1.02 6.44 -2.14
N ASN A 306 0.54 6.48 -0.88
CA ASN A 306 1.28 7.08 0.23
C ASN A 306 2.58 6.35 0.55
N MET A 307 2.54 5.01 0.59
CA MET A 307 3.74 4.21 0.82
C MET A 307 4.72 4.34 -0.36
N LEU A 308 4.22 4.31 -1.59
CA LEU A 308 5.04 4.48 -2.80
C LEU A 308 5.72 5.85 -2.83
N GLU A 309 4.96 6.92 -2.57
CA GLU A 309 5.47 8.28 -2.49
C GLU A 309 6.56 8.38 -1.41
N MET A 310 6.36 7.76 -0.23
CA MET A 310 7.36 7.74 0.83
C MET A 310 8.67 7.07 0.39
N LEU A 311 8.61 5.92 -0.29
CA LEU A 311 9.79 5.23 -0.83
C LEU A 311 10.53 6.10 -1.85
N VAL A 312 9.80 6.74 -2.78
CA VAL A 312 10.39 7.62 -3.79
C VAL A 312 11.03 8.85 -3.14
N MET A 313 10.35 9.48 -2.18
CA MET A 313 10.90 10.63 -1.46
C MET A 313 12.12 10.25 -0.60
N ALA A 314 12.18 9.01 -0.10
CA ALA A 314 13.34 8.48 0.61
C ALA A 314 14.55 8.17 -0.29
N GLY A 315 14.36 8.09 -1.61
CA GLY A 315 15.44 7.96 -2.59
C GLY A 315 15.39 6.71 -3.48
N TYR A 316 14.36 5.87 -3.37
CA TYR A 316 14.15 4.80 -4.34
C TYR A 316 13.73 5.38 -5.70
N SER A 317 14.18 4.76 -6.78
CA SER A 317 13.58 5.07 -8.09
C SER A 317 12.14 4.55 -8.10
N LEU A 318 11.26 5.25 -8.83
CA LEU A 318 9.86 4.82 -8.99
C LEU A 318 9.72 3.34 -9.40
N PRO A 319 10.44 2.81 -10.43
CA PRO A 319 10.35 1.39 -10.77
C PRO A 319 10.88 0.46 -9.67
N HIS A 320 11.91 0.84 -8.91
CA HIS A 320 12.37 0.03 -7.77
C HIS A 320 11.26 -0.07 -6.72
N ALA A 321 10.70 1.06 -6.30
CA ALA A 321 9.66 1.08 -5.28
C ALA A 321 8.43 0.26 -5.71
N VAL A 322 8.02 0.36 -6.98
CA VAL A 322 6.94 -0.47 -7.54
C VAL A 322 7.30 -1.96 -7.52
N MET A 323 8.52 -2.35 -7.92
CA MET A 323 8.97 -3.75 -7.87
C MET A 323 9.08 -4.32 -6.46
N MET A 324 9.33 -3.47 -5.46
CA MET A 324 9.36 -3.85 -4.06
C MET A 324 7.95 -4.09 -3.51
N MET A 325 6.99 -3.21 -3.85
CA MET A 325 5.61 -3.32 -3.37
C MET A 325 4.79 -4.37 -4.13
N ILE A 326 5.01 -4.52 -5.44
CA ILE A 326 4.35 -5.52 -6.31
C ILE A 326 5.44 -6.40 -6.94
N PRO A 327 6.04 -7.32 -6.16
CA PRO A 327 7.07 -8.21 -6.68
C PRO A 327 6.48 -9.28 -7.59
N GLU A 328 7.32 -9.75 -8.51
CA GLU A 328 7.05 -10.96 -9.31
C GLU A 328 6.93 -12.20 -8.42
N ALA A 329 6.21 -13.22 -8.88
CA ALA A 329 6.33 -14.55 -8.30
C ALA A 329 7.75 -15.10 -8.53
N TRP A 330 8.59 -15.09 -7.49
CA TRP A 330 10.03 -15.38 -7.60
C TRP A 330 10.47 -16.70 -6.93
N SER A 331 9.86 -17.08 -5.79
CA SER A 331 10.32 -18.22 -4.96
C SER A 331 10.28 -19.55 -5.73
N GLY A 332 9.19 -19.85 -6.44
CA GLY A 332 9.05 -21.06 -7.26
C GLY A 332 9.54 -20.96 -8.71
N HIS A 333 10.12 -19.84 -9.13
CA HIS A 333 10.40 -19.59 -10.55
C HIS A 333 11.75 -20.17 -10.98
N GLU A 334 11.80 -21.45 -11.36
CA GLU A 334 13.05 -22.18 -11.66
C GLU A 334 13.98 -21.46 -12.65
N SER A 335 13.43 -20.95 -13.76
CA SER A 335 14.21 -20.32 -14.85
C SER A 335 14.58 -18.84 -14.63
N MET A 336 14.26 -18.25 -13.47
CA MET A 336 14.61 -16.86 -13.18
C MET A 336 16.11 -16.76 -12.87
N ALA A 337 16.75 -15.73 -13.41
CA ALA A 337 18.16 -15.45 -13.16
C ALA A 337 18.43 -15.28 -11.64
N THR A 338 19.58 -15.80 -11.18
CA THR A 338 19.91 -15.89 -9.76
C THR A 338 19.98 -14.53 -9.08
N ASP A 339 20.60 -13.55 -9.72
CA ASP A 339 20.68 -12.17 -9.23
C ASP A 339 19.31 -11.51 -9.05
N LYS A 340 18.37 -11.78 -9.96
CA LYS A 340 16.99 -11.33 -9.86
C LYS A 340 16.23 -12.02 -8.72
N LYS A 341 16.46 -13.33 -8.50
CA LYS A 341 15.91 -14.03 -7.33
C LYS A 341 16.44 -13.46 -6.02
N GLU A 342 17.76 -13.26 -5.93
CA GLU A 342 18.44 -12.67 -4.77
C GLU A 342 17.96 -11.24 -4.51
N PHE A 343 17.70 -10.45 -5.55
CA PHE A 343 17.08 -9.14 -5.40
C PHE A 343 15.72 -9.25 -4.70
N TYR A 344 14.82 -10.08 -5.21
CA TYR A 344 13.48 -10.21 -4.63
C TYR A 344 13.47 -10.84 -3.25
N GLU A 345 14.32 -11.83 -2.99
CA GLU A 345 14.48 -12.43 -1.66
C GLU A 345 14.96 -11.40 -0.64
N TYR A 346 15.87 -10.51 -1.02
CA TYR A 346 16.30 -9.39 -0.17
C TYR A 346 15.17 -8.37 0.07
N GLN A 347 14.36 -8.04 -0.95
CA GLN A 347 13.21 -7.15 -0.76
C GLN A 347 12.15 -7.79 0.15
N ALA A 348 11.92 -9.09 0.03
CA ALA A 348 10.95 -9.83 0.84
C ALA A 348 11.31 -9.86 2.35
N CYS A 349 12.58 -9.67 2.71
CA CYS A 349 13.00 -9.51 4.11
C CYS A 349 12.55 -8.17 4.74
N GLN A 350 12.17 -7.19 3.91
CA GLN A 350 11.90 -5.80 4.33
C GLN A 350 10.46 -5.35 4.07
N MET A 351 9.83 -5.89 3.04
CA MET A 351 8.51 -5.46 2.58
C MET A 351 7.69 -6.68 2.17
N GLU A 352 6.53 -6.80 2.79
CA GLU A 352 5.47 -7.70 2.34
C GLU A 352 4.81 -7.20 1.04
N PRO A 353 4.40 -8.11 0.14
CA PRO A 353 3.70 -7.73 -1.08
C PRO A 353 2.36 -7.03 -0.79
N TRP A 354 2.12 -5.95 -1.52
CA TRP A 354 0.80 -5.33 -1.63
C TRP A 354 0.02 -6.07 -2.71
N ASP A 355 -0.63 -7.16 -2.30
CA ASP A 355 -1.21 -8.16 -3.19
C ASP A 355 -2.70 -7.95 -3.41
N GLY A 356 -3.21 -8.61 -4.45
CA GLY A 356 -4.58 -8.49 -4.95
C GLY A 356 -4.60 -8.16 -6.45
N PRO A 357 -5.78 -8.26 -7.11
CA PRO A 357 -5.89 -7.92 -8.52
C PRO A 357 -5.47 -6.48 -8.73
N ALA A 358 -4.47 -6.22 -9.56
CA ALA A 358 -3.98 -4.87 -9.75
C ALA A 358 -3.50 -4.64 -11.19
N SER A 359 -3.98 -3.56 -11.79
CA SER A 359 -3.38 -2.93 -12.96
C SER A 359 -3.08 -1.48 -12.59
N ILE A 360 -1.81 -1.21 -12.29
CA ILE A 360 -1.37 0.11 -11.82
C ILE A 360 -0.64 0.82 -12.94
N ALA A 361 -1.12 1.99 -13.33
CA ALA A 361 -0.33 2.97 -14.08
C ALA A 361 0.31 3.93 -13.09
N PHE A 362 1.60 4.24 -13.29
CA PHE A 362 2.36 5.09 -12.39
C PHE A 362 3.23 6.09 -13.15
N THR A 363 3.46 7.26 -12.56
CA THR A 363 4.31 8.31 -13.14
C THR A 363 4.83 9.29 -12.08
N ASP A 364 6.02 9.83 -12.30
CA ASP A 364 6.61 10.96 -11.57
C ASP A 364 6.67 12.24 -12.43
N GLY A 365 6.03 12.22 -13.61
CA GLY A 365 6.10 13.28 -14.60
C GLY A 365 7.31 13.22 -15.54
N ARG A 366 8.32 12.38 -15.29
CA ARG A 366 9.51 12.18 -16.15
C ARG A 366 9.47 10.83 -16.87
N MET A 367 8.91 9.84 -16.21
CA MET A 367 8.60 8.54 -16.77
C MET A 367 7.16 8.16 -16.49
N ILE A 368 6.65 7.23 -17.28
CA ILE A 368 5.33 6.66 -17.09
C ILE A 368 5.41 5.17 -17.34
N GLY A 369 4.76 4.38 -16.50
CA GLY A 369 4.76 2.95 -16.64
C GLY A 369 3.46 2.33 -16.18
N ALA A 370 3.38 1.02 -16.39
CA ALA A 370 2.34 0.21 -15.80
C ALA A 370 2.86 -1.18 -15.44
N VAL A 371 2.24 -1.74 -14.40
CA VAL A 371 2.52 -3.07 -13.89
C VAL A 371 1.21 -3.78 -13.58
N LEU A 372 1.22 -5.10 -13.75
CA LEU A 372 0.15 -5.97 -13.27
C LEU A 372 0.55 -6.62 -11.96
N ASP A 373 -0.43 -7.06 -11.18
CA ASP A 373 -0.20 -7.97 -10.07
C ASP A 373 0.51 -9.26 -10.53
N ARG A 374 1.03 -10.02 -9.56
CA ARG A 374 1.80 -11.23 -9.82
C ARG A 374 1.06 -12.29 -10.67
N ASN A 375 -0.27 -12.27 -10.63
CA ASN A 375 -1.14 -13.21 -11.33
C ASN A 375 -1.71 -12.61 -12.64
N GLY A 376 -1.64 -11.29 -12.80
CA GLY A 376 -2.19 -10.54 -13.93
C GLY A 376 -3.71 -10.67 -14.02
N LEU A 377 -4.39 -10.45 -12.90
CA LEU A 377 -5.85 -10.61 -12.77
C LEU A 377 -6.63 -9.49 -13.46
N ARG A 378 -5.97 -8.41 -13.87
CA ARG A 378 -6.56 -7.27 -14.57
C ARG A 378 -6.00 -7.10 -15.99
N PRO A 379 -6.84 -6.72 -16.97
CA PRO A 379 -6.39 -6.52 -18.35
C PRO A 379 -5.65 -5.18 -18.49
N SER A 380 -4.56 -5.20 -19.24
CA SER A 380 -3.88 -3.98 -19.70
C SER A 380 -3.25 -4.19 -21.07
N ARG A 381 -3.54 -3.28 -22.00
CA ARG A 381 -3.15 -3.35 -23.42
C ARG A 381 -2.48 -2.04 -23.82
N TYR A 382 -1.52 -2.13 -24.72
CA TYR A 382 -0.83 -0.93 -25.21
C TYR A 382 -0.61 -0.93 -26.71
N TYR A 383 -0.55 0.28 -27.26
CA TYR A 383 -0.21 0.62 -28.62
C TYR A 383 0.96 1.59 -28.62
N VAL A 384 1.89 1.39 -29.54
CA VAL A 384 2.92 2.36 -29.87
C VAL A 384 2.72 2.73 -31.32
N THR A 385 2.60 4.01 -31.62
CA THR A 385 2.40 4.51 -32.97
C THR A 385 3.73 4.91 -33.62
N LYS A 386 3.75 5.06 -34.96
CA LYS A 386 4.94 5.48 -35.71
C LYS A 386 5.33 6.94 -35.44
N ASP A 387 4.40 7.76 -34.98
CA ASP A 387 4.62 9.12 -34.50
C ASP A 387 5.05 9.21 -33.03
N ASN A 388 5.40 8.07 -32.39
CA ASN A 388 5.93 7.97 -31.02
C ASN A 388 4.90 8.24 -29.91
N LEU A 389 3.61 8.07 -30.19
CA LEU A 389 2.58 8.07 -29.17
C LEU A 389 2.48 6.67 -28.55
N VAL A 390 2.52 6.62 -27.23
CA VAL A 390 2.30 5.41 -26.44
C VAL A 390 0.96 5.54 -25.74
N ILE A 391 0.09 4.57 -25.98
CA ILE A 391 -1.26 4.53 -25.42
C ILE A 391 -1.40 3.21 -24.69
N MET A 392 -1.74 3.27 -23.40
CA MET A 392 -2.04 2.09 -22.60
C MET A 392 -3.44 2.25 -22.02
N ALA A 393 -4.26 1.21 -22.08
CA ALA A 393 -5.55 1.20 -21.40
C ALA A 393 -5.93 -0.22 -20.98
N SER A 394 -6.89 -0.27 -20.05
CA SER A 394 -7.54 -1.52 -19.65
C SER A 394 -8.21 -2.27 -20.81
N GLU A 395 -8.58 -1.55 -21.88
CA GLU A 395 -9.19 -2.10 -23.09
C GLU A 395 -8.49 -1.69 -24.38
N VAL A 396 -8.84 -2.39 -25.46
CA VAL A 396 -8.48 -2.01 -26.83
C VAL A 396 -9.58 -1.14 -27.43
N GLY A 397 -9.24 -0.25 -28.37
CA GLY A 397 -10.24 0.57 -29.08
C GLY A 397 -10.66 1.84 -28.35
N VAL A 398 -9.94 2.24 -27.29
CA VAL A 398 -10.18 3.49 -26.57
C VAL A 398 -9.90 4.74 -27.40
N LEU A 399 -9.16 4.60 -28.51
CA LEU A 399 -8.87 5.65 -29.47
C LEU A 399 -8.92 5.06 -30.87
N ASP A 400 -9.45 5.84 -31.82
CA ASP A 400 -9.44 5.50 -33.23
C ASP A 400 -8.06 5.85 -33.82
N ILE A 401 -7.25 4.82 -34.04
CA ILE A 401 -5.89 4.94 -34.60
C ILE A 401 -5.86 4.15 -35.90
N ALA A 402 -5.49 4.83 -36.98
CA ALA A 402 -5.30 4.21 -38.28
C ALA A 402 -4.34 3.00 -38.17
N PRO A 403 -4.73 1.79 -38.62
CA PRO A 403 -3.90 0.59 -38.49
C PRO A 403 -2.48 0.75 -39.05
N GLU A 404 -2.32 1.53 -40.12
CA GLU A 404 -1.05 1.86 -40.75
C GLU A 404 -0.13 2.72 -39.86
N ASN A 405 -0.66 3.44 -38.87
CA ASN A 405 0.12 4.22 -37.92
C ASN A 405 0.57 3.39 -36.70
N ILE A 406 0.09 2.15 -36.54
CA ILE A 406 0.50 1.30 -35.42
C ILE A 406 1.88 0.71 -35.70
N LEU A 407 2.82 0.94 -34.79
CA LEU A 407 4.16 0.36 -34.80
C LEU A 407 4.19 -0.95 -34.00
N ILE A 408 3.67 -0.92 -32.76
CA ILE A 408 3.62 -2.08 -31.86
C ILE A 408 2.22 -2.15 -31.23
N LYS A 409 1.70 -3.38 -31.11
CA LYS A 409 0.51 -3.70 -30.32
C LYS A 409 0.86 -4.80 -29.34
N GLY A 410 0.61 -4.58 -28.05
CA GLY A 410 0.99 -5.51 -27.00
C GLY A 410 -0.01 -5.60 -25.86
N ARG A 411 0.31 -6.46 -24.89
CA ARG A 411 -0.39 -6.59 -23.62
C ARG A 411 0.63 -6.64 -22.49
N LEU A 412 0.25 -6.12 -21.33
CA LEU A 412 1.05 -6.35 -20.13
C LEU A 412 0.95 -7.84 -19.75
N GLN A 413 2.02 -8.35 -19.18
CA GLN A 413 2.14 -9.74 -18.75
C GLN A 413 2.38 -9.76 -17.23
N PRO A 414 1.84 -10.74 -16.50
CA PRO A 414 2.12 -10.90 -15.09
C PRO A 414 3.62 -10.84 -14.83
N GLY A 415 3.99 -10.07 -13.83
CA GLY A 415 5.38 -9.88 -13.44
C GLY A 415 6.24 -9.02 -14.37
N ARG A 416 5.78 -8.55 -15.53
CA ARG A 416 6.54 -7.62 -16.38
C ARG A 416 6.11 -6.18 -16.18
N MET A 417 7.07 -5.27 -16.15
CA MET A 417 6.84 -3.84 -16.08
C MET A 417 6.95 -3.23 -17.48
N PHE A 418 5.94 -2.46 -17.87
CA PHE A 418 6.00 -1.61 -19.06
C PHE A 418 6.41 -0.21 -18.62
N LEU A 419 7.56 0.29 -19.09
CA LEU A 419 8.11 1.58 -18.68
C LEU A 419 8.53 2.43 -19.87
N VAL A 420 8.07 3.67 -19.92
CA VAL A 420 8.43 4.68 -20.91
C VAL A 420 9.18 5.81 -20.20
N SER A 421 10.43 6.04 -20.58
CA SER A 421 11.21 7.17 -20.09
C SER A 421 11.14 8.30 -21.11
N LEU A 422 10.53 9.43 -20.74
CA LEU A 422 10.48 10.61 -21.62
C LEU A 422 11.84 11.33 -21.64
N GLU A 423 12.65 11.17 -20.59
CA GLU A 423 14.02 11.71 -20.54
C GLU A 423 14.95 10.96 -21.51
N GLU A 424 14.84 9.63 -21.60
CA GLU A 424 15.62 8.82 -22.55
C GLU A 424 14.97 8.74 -23.94
N GLY A 425 13.70 9.15 -24.06
CA GLY A 425 12.97 9.14 -25.33
C GLY A 425 12.64 7.73 -25.84
N ARG A 426 12.50 6.74 -24.96
CA ARG A 426 12.31 5.33 -25.33
C ARG A 426 11.51 4.52 -24.32
N ILE A 427 11.03 3.37 -24.77
CA ILE A 427 10.53 2.29 -23.90
C ILE A 427 11.74 1.55 -23.33
N ILE A 428 11.78 1.41 -22.01
CA ILE A 428 12.82 0.66 -21.30
C ILE A 428 12.42 -0.82 -21.30
N ASP A 429 13.32 -1.71 -21.71
CA ASP A 429 13.04 -3.14 -21.68
C ASP A 429 12.98 -3.66 -20.24
N ASP A 430 12.04 -4.56 -19.98
CA ASP A 430 11.79 -5.13 -18.65
C ASP A 430 13.03 -5.88 -18.09
N ASN A 431 13.74 -6.62 -18.93
CA ASN A 431 14.94 -7.34 -18.51
C ASN A 431 16.09 -6.36 -18.24
N GLU A 432 16.24 -5.34 -19.09
CA GLU A 432 17.23 -4.27 -18.89
C GLU A 432 17.02 -3.58 -17.53
N LEU A 433 15.78 -3.17 -17.24
CA LEU A 433 15.40 -2.50 -16.01
C LEU A 433 15.69 -3.36 -14.79
N LYS A 434 15.21 -4.60 -14.79
CA LYS A 434 15.34 -5.50 -13.65
C LYS A 434 16.77 -5.94 -13.42
N GLN A 435 17.51 -6.20 -14.50
CA GLN A 435 18.94 -6.51 -14.41
C GLN A 435 19.72 -5.35 -13.79
N LYS A 436 19.42 -4.11 -14.19
CA LYS A 436 20.05 -2.91 -13.61
C LYS A 436 19.75 -2.77 -12.12
N LEU A 437 18.53 -3.05 -11.69
CA LEU A 437 18.14 -2.96 -10.27
C LEU A 437 18.68 -4.12 -9.44
N ALA A 438 18.65 -5.34 -9.97
CA ALA A 438 19.20 -6.53 -9.32
C ALA A 438 20.73 -6.45 -9.18
N SER A 439 21.41 -5.83 -10.14
CA SER A 439 22.88 -5.63 -10.08
C SER A 439 23.30 -4.35 -9.34
N ALA A 440 22.35 -3.51 -8.90
CA ALA A 440 22.66 -2.23 -8.26
C ALA A 440 23.39 -2.37 -6.92
N LYS A 441 23.16 -3.47 -6.20
CA LYS A 441 23.79 -3.79 -4.91
C LYS A 441 24.10 -5.30 -4.85
N PRO A 442 25.05 -5.73 -4.00
CA PRO A 442 25.44 -7.14 -3.94
C PRO A 442 24.47 -7.96 -3.07
N TYR A 443 23.19 -8.04 -3.49
CA TYR A 443 22.12 -8.67 -2.69
C TYR A 443 22.42 -10.14 -2.34
N GLY A 444 22.93 -10.95 -3.27
CA GLY A 444 23.33 -12.34 -2.99
C GLY A 444 24.39 -12.47 -1.91
N LYS A 445 25.36 -11.52 -1.87
CA LYS A 445 26.36 -11.48 -0.80
C LYS A 445 25.70 -11.17 0.54
N TRP A 446 24.81 -10.18 0.57
CA TRP A 446 24.09 -9.79 1.79
C TRP A 446 23.23 -10.93 2.32
N LEU A 447 22.46 -11.59 1.46
CA LEU A 447 21.64 -12.75 1.82
C LEU A 447 22.51 -13.87 2.41
N LYS A 448 23.60 -14.23 1.74
CA LYS A 448 24.51 -15.28 2.22
C LYS A 448 25.13 -14.97 3.59
N GLU A 449 25.39 -13.70 3.88
CA GLU A 449 26.00 -13.27 5.14
C GLU A 449 24.99 -13.08 6.28
N GLN A 450 23.72 -12.81 5.96
CA GLN A 450 22.75 -12.28 6.92
C GLN A 450 21.51 -13.17 7.08
N LEU A 451 21.02 -13.79 6.00
CA LEU A 451 19.83 -14.64 6.03
C LEU A 451 20.23 -16.08 6.37
N LEU A 452 19.85 -16.55 7.56
CA LEU A 452 20.26 -17.84 8.06
C LEU A 452 19.11 -18.86 7.94
N PRO A 453 19.26 -19.95 7.18
CA PRO A 453 18.27 -21.02 7.18
C PRO A 453 18.14 -21.66 8.57
N LEU A 454 16.91 -21.94 9.01
CA LEU A 454 16.65 -22.57 10.32
C LEU A 454 17.44 -23.87 10.54
N CYS A 455 17.63 -24.67 9.48
CA CYS A 455 18.37 -25.93 9.53
C CYS A 455 19.87 -25.76 9.82
N GLU A 456 20.42 -24.55 9.62
CA GLU A 456 21.82 -24.22 9.91
C GLU A 456 22.05 -23.74 11.35
N LEU A 457 20.98 -23.45 12.10
CA LEU A 457 21.10 -23.16 13.53
C LEU A 457 21.68 -24.37 14.28
N PRO A 458 22.44 -24.16 15.38
CA PRO A 458 22.98 -25.26 16.17
C PRO A 458 21.90 -26.25 16.60
N GLN A 459 22.09 -27.54 16.29
CA GLN A 459 21.13 -28.60 16.62
C GLN A 459 20.85 -28.62 18.14
N ALA A 460 19.58 -28.70 18.52
CA ALA A 460 19.19 -28.85 19.91
C ALA A 460 19.12 -30.33 20.32
N GLN A 461 19.10 -30.60 21.63
CA GLN A 461 18.76 -31.93 22.10
C GLN A 461 17.31 -32.25 21.71
N HIS A 462 17.11 -33.43 21.13
CA HIS A 462 15.80 -33.97 20.86
C HIS A 462 15.02 -34.12 22.17
N PHE A 463 13.79 -33.60 22.21
CA PHE A 463 12.93 -33.75 23.38
C PHE A 463 12.22 -35.11 23.32
N PRO A 464 12.24 -35.90 24.40
CA PRO A 464 11.53 -37.18 24.41
C PRO A 464 10.03 -36.97 24.24
N GLU A 465 9.40 -37.90 23.53
CA GLU A 465 7.95 -37.90 23.38
C GLU A 465 7.27 -38.07 24.76
N PRO A 466 6.21 -37.30 25.04
CA PRO A 466 5.46 -37.47 26.28
C PRO A 466 4.76 -38.83 26.31
N ASP A 467 4.56 -39.38 27.51
CA ASP A 467 3.79 -40.61 27.67
C ASP A 467 2.31 -40.43 27.31
N HIS A 468 1.62 -41.55 27.05
CA HIS A 468 0.21 -41.55 26.64
C HIS A 468 -0.71 -40.88 27.67
N ALA A 469 -0.43 -41.03 28.97
CA ALA A 469 -1.23 -40.42 30.03
C ALA A 469 -1.14 -38.89 30.00
N THR A 470 0.05 -38.36 29.74
CA THR A 470 0.31 -36.93 29.59
C THR A 470 -0.36 -36.36 28.35
N ILE A 471 -0.28 -37.08 27.22
CA ILE A 471 -0.95 -36.69 25.98
C ILE A 471 -2.46 -36.59 26.20
N ASN A 472 -3.07 -37.62 26.78
CA ASN A 472 -4.52 -37.66 27.03
C ASN A 472 -4.97 -36.50 27.93
N LYS A 473 -4.24 -36.24 29.03
CA LYS A 473 -4.54 -35.08 29.90
C LYS A 473 -4.49 -33.75 29.14
N ARG A 474 -3.48 -33.54 28.29
CA ARG A 474 -3.36 -32.32 27.48
C ARG A 474 -4.49 -32.19 26.46
N GLN A 475 -4.86 -33.29 25.80
CA GLN A 475 -6.00 -33.33 24.87
C GLN A 475 -7.29 -32.88 25.56
N ILE A 476 -7.57 -33.38 26.77
CA ILE A 476 -8.74 -32.98 27.56
C ILE A 476 -8.69 -31.48 27.90
N ILE A 477 -7.54 -30.97 28.36
CA ILE A 477 -7.38 -29.55 28.74
C ILE A 477 -7.68 -28.61 27.58
N PHE A 478 -7.23 -28.96 26.37
CA PHE A 478 -7.47 -28.16 25.15
C PHE A 478 -8.79 -28.51 24.43
N GLY A 479 -9.59 -29.42 24.99
CA GLY A 479 -10.91 -29.77 24.45
C GLY A 479 -10.88 -30.65 23.19
N TYR A 480 -9.77 -31.35 22.93
CA TYR A 480 -9.72 -32.33 21.83
C TYR A 480 -10.63 -33.52 22.14
N SER A 481 -11.51 -33.83 21.20
CA SER A 481 -12.40 -34.98 21.24
C SER A 481 -11.81 -36.17 20.46
N GLN A 482 -12.41 -37.35 20.66
CA GLN A 482 -12.07 -38.51 19.81
C GLN A 482 -12.40 -38.26 18.34
N GLU A 483 -13.41 -37.42 18.06
CA GLU A 483 -13.81 -37.06 16.72
C GLU A 483 -12.74 -36.20 16.04
N ASP A 484 -12.20 -35.20 16.75
CA ASP A 484 -11.09 -34.37 16.24
C ASP A 484 -9.89 -35.23 15.87
N ILE A 485 -9.54 -36.20 16.72
CA ILE A 485 -8.38 -37.08 16.48
C ILE A 485 -8.65 -38.04 15.32
N ARG A 486 -9.81 -38.71 15.30
CA ARG A 486 -10.11 -39.76 14.31
C ARG A 486 -10.52 -39.21 12.96
N ILE A 487 -11.36 -38.18 12.93
CA ILE A 487 -11.95 -37.64 11.70
C ILE A 487 -11.05 -36.56 11.11
N LEU A 488 -10.51 -35.65 11.92
CA LEU A 488 -9.72 -34.51 11.41
C LEU A 488 -8.21 -34.82 11.34
N MET A 489 -7.60 -35.25 12.46
CA MET A 489 -6.15 -35.41 12.55
C MET A 489 -5.61 -36.66 11.85
N SER A 490 -6.34 -37.78 11.89
CA SER A 490 -5.85 -39.04 11.33
C SER A 490 -5.64 -38.99 9.80
N PRO A 491 -6.55 -38.40 8.98
CA PRO A 491 -6.28 -38.19 7.56
C PRO A 491 -5.05 -37.33 7.29
N MET A 492 -4.87 -36.22 8.04
CA MET A 492 -3.70 -35.34 7.89
C MET A 492 -2.40 -36.11 8.16
N ALA A 493 -2.35 -36.94 9.19
CA ALA A 493 -1.16 -37.70 9.55
C ALA A 493 -0.86 -38.87 8.60
N LEU A 494 -1.88 -39.56 8.09
CA LEU A 494 -1.71 -40.75 7.24
C LEU A 494 -1.52 -40.41 5.76
N ASN A 495 -2.27 -39.42 5.27
CA ASN A 495 -2.36 -39.11 3.84
C ASN A 495 -1.69 -37.77 3.47
N GLY A 496 -1.43 -36.89 4.45
CA GLY A 496 -0.96 -35.53 4.17
C GLY A 496 -2.04 -34.60 3.62
N GLU A 497 -3.31 -34.93 3.85
CA GLU A 497 -4.47 -34.22 3.30
C GLU A 497 -5.44 -33.85 4.45
N GLU A 498 -6.12 -32.71 4.34
CA GLU A 498 -7.17 -32.37 5.29
C GLU A 498 -8.39 -33.30 5.17
N ALA A 499 -9.17 -33.40 6.24
CA ALA A 499 -10.35 -34.25 6.24
C ALA A 499 -11.48 -33.67 5.38
N LEU A 500 -11.99 -34.45 4.43
CA LEU A 500 -13.14 -34.09 3.61
C LEU A 500 -14.46 -34.51 4.27
N GLY A 501 -15.42 -33.59 4.29
CA GLY A 501 -16.78 -33.79 4.79
C GLY A 501 -17.84 -33.35 3.79
N SER A 502 -19.12 -33.52 4.15
CA SER A 502 -20.26 -33.04 3.35
C SER A 502 -21.39 -32.58 4.29
N MET A 503 -22.42 -31.96 3.73
CA MET A 503 -23.52 -31.26 4.44
C MET A 503 -23.08 -29.94 5.08
N GLY A 504 -24.07 -29.13 5.48
CA GLY A 504 -23.84 -27.87 6.18
C GLY A 504 -23.52 -28.10 7.66
N ASN A 505 -22.86 -27.12 8.30
CA ASN A 505 -22.62 -27.13 9.73
C ASN A 505 -23.92 -26.79 10.48
N ASP A 506 -24.54 -27.80 11.12
CA ASP A 506 -25.76 -27.69 11.93
C ASP A 506 -25.49 -27.46 13.42
N THR A 507 -24.22 -27.31 13.81
CA THR A 507 -23.86 -27.00 15.20
C THR A 507 -24.22 -25.55 15.55
N PRO A 508 -24.63 -25.26 16.80
CA PRO A 508 -24.86 -23.90 17.25
C PRO A 508 -23.61 -23.03 17.03
N LEU A 509 -23.82 -21.73 16.75
CA LEU A 509 -22.73 -20.76 16.79
C LEU A 509 -21.99 -20.87 18.12
N ALA A 510 -20.66 -20.67 18.12
CA ALA A 510 -19.83 -20.92 19.30
C ALA A 510 -20.33 -20.20 20.58
N VAL A 511 -20.85 -18.99 20.44
CA VAL A 511 -21.43 -18.19 21.54
C VAL A 511 -22.75 -18.74 22.10
N LEU A 512 -23.46 -19.57 21.33
CA LEU A 512 -24.72 -20.22 21.71
C LEU A 512 -24.54 -21.69 22.13
N SER A 513 -23.32 -22.22 22.02
CA SER A 513 -23.01 -23.60 22.40
C SER A 513 -23.07 -23.79 23.90
N GLU A 514 -23.77 -24.82 24.37
CA GLU A 514 -23.75 -25.25 25.77
C GLU A 514 -22.45 -25.98 26.16
N LYS A 515 -21.64 -26.39 25.17
CA LYS A 515 -20.32 -27.00 25.36
C LYS A 515 -19.21 -25.94 25.31
N PRO A 516 -18.09 -26.13 26.05
CA PRO A 516 -16.91 -25.28 25.92
C PRO A 516 -16.40 -25.26 24.48
N GLN A 517 -16.18 -24.06 23.96
CA GLN A 517 -15.70 -23.84 22.59
C GLN A 517 -14.29 -23.26 22.61
N SER A 518 -13.47 -23.72 21.66
CA SER A 518 -12.17 -23.11 21.41
C SER A 518 -12.32 -21.66 20.96
N LEU A 519 -11.35 -20.81 21.34
CA LEU A 519 -11.36 -19.41 20.92
C LEU A 519 -11.32 -19.28 19.38
N PHE A 520 -10.66 -20.20 18.68
CA PHE A 520 -10.62 -20.26 17.22
C PHE A 520 -12.02 -20.37 16.58
N SER A 521 -13.00 -21.00 17.24
CA SER A 521 -14.36 -21.18 16.72
C SER A 521 -15.14 -19.86 16.55
N TYR A 522 -14.73 -18.81 17.27
CA TYR A 522 -15.33 -17.47 17.21
C TYR A 522 -14.83 -16.66 16.01
N PHE A 523 -13.69 -17.03 15.43
CA PHE A 523 -13.12 -16.37 14.26
C PHE A 523 -13.58 -17.09 13.01
N LYS A 524 -14.13 -16.32 12.06
CA LYS A 524 -14.54 -16.83 10.75
C LYS A 524 -13.53 -16.35 9.72
N GLN A 525 -13.07 -17.27 8.88
CA GLN A 525 -12.20 -16.95 7.77
C GLN A 525 -12.96 -16.03 6.82
N LEU A 526 -12.37 -14.88 6.50
CA LEU A 526 -12.86 -14.03 5.44
C LEU A 526 -12.51 -14.68 4.11
N PHE A 527 -13.37 -14.48 3.13
CA PHE A 527 -13.12 -14.94 1.77
C PHE A 527 -13.60 -13.90 0.78
N ALA A 528 -12.91 -13.86 -0.35
CA ALA A 528 -13.19 -12.95 -1.43
C ALA A 528 -14.48 -13.33 -2.15
N GLN A 529 -15.33 -12.34 -2.42
CA GLN A 529 -16.55 -12.51 -3.21
C GLN A 529 -16.73 -11.30 -4.12
N VAL A 530 -16.86 -11.53 -5.43
CA VAL A 530 -17.11 -10.52 -6.47
C VAL A 530 -15.97 -9.50 -6.67
N THR A 531 -15.48 -8.86 -5.62
CA THR A 531 -14.53 -7.73 -5.68
C THR A 531 -13.13 -8.19 -6.12
N ASN A 532 -12.66 -9.32 -5.60
CA ASN A 532 -11.47 -10.01 -6.05
C ASN A 532 -11.73 -11.54 -6.20
N PRO A 533 -11.04 -12.23 -7.12
CA PRO A 533 -11.16 -13.68 -7.26
C PRO A 533 -10.30 -14.41 -6.20
N PRO A 534 -10.75 -15.56 -5.69
CA PRO A 534 -9.88 -16.48 -4.96
C PRO A 534 -8.85 -17.12 -5.91
N LEU A 535 -7.73 -17.57 -5.36
CA LEU A 535 -6.69 -18.30 -6.10
C LEU A 535 -6.88 -19.81 -5.96
N ASP A 536 -6.47 -20.55 -6.99
CA ASP A 536 -6.39 -22.01 -6.92
C ASP A 536 -5.03 -22.41 -6.35
N ALA A 537 -4.97 -22.65 -5.04
CA ALA A 537 -3.73 -22.97 -4.34
C ALA A 537 -3.02 -24.24 -4.85
N ILE A 538 -3.71 -25.11 -5.61
CA ILE A 538 -3.14 -26.35 -6.16
C ILE A 538 -2.63 -26.09 -7.59
N ARG A 539 -3.45 -25.49 -8.45
CA ARG A 539 -3.09 -25.29 -9.87
C ARG A 539 -2.18 -24.09 -10.09
N GLU A 540 -2.24 -23.11 -9.19
CA GLU A 540 -1.46 -21.87 -9.24
C GLU A 540 -0.40 -21.84 -8.14
N GLU A 541 0.00 -23.00 -7.59
CA GLU A 541 0.96 -23.11 -6.47
C GLU A 541 2.23 -22.26 -6.68
N LEU A 542 2.74 -22.18 -7.92
CA LEU A 542 3.95 -21.41 -8.29
C LEU A 542 3.90 -19.91 -7.96
N VAL A 543 2.70 -19.32 -7.82
CA VAL A 543 2.51 -17.90 -7.48
C VAL A 543 2.28 -17.66 -5.98
N THR A 544 2.13 -18.74 -5.23
CA THR A 544 1.93 -18.74 -3.77
C THR A 544 3.23 -19.15 -3.05
N SER A 545 3.40 -18.68 -1.82
CA SER A 545 4.49 -19.13 -0.97
C SER A 545 4.08 -19.01 0.50
N VAL A 546 4.50 -20.00 1.29
CA VAL A 546 4.40 -20.01 2.76
C VAL A 546 5.76 -19.81 3.42
N GLU A 547 6.80 -19.55 2.63
CA GLU A 547 8.11 -19.18 3.18
C GLU A 547 7.98 -17.87 3.96
N THR A 548 8.61 -17.82 5.12
CA THR A 548 8.60 -16.65 5.99
C THR A 548 9.95 -16.53 6.69
N SER A 549 10.18 -15.44 7.39
CA SER A 549 11.36 -15.23 8.19
C SER A 549 11.01 -14.76 9.60
N VAL A 550 11.94 -14.95 10.53
CA VAL A 550 11.83 -14.46 11.92
C VAL A 550 13.12 -13.75 12.29
N GLY A 551 13.01 -12.52 12.75
CA GLY A 551 14.15 -11.73 13.18
C GLY A 551 13.82 -10.25 13.28
N PRO A 552 14.79 -9.42 13.70
CA PRO A 552 14.58 -7.98 13.77
C PRO A 552 14.43 -7.38 12.37
N GLU A 553 13.38 -6.60 12.14
CA GLU A 553 13.30 -5.75 10.96
C GLU A 553 14.21 -4.50 11.12
N LYS A 554 14.61 -3.93 9.98
CA LYS A 554 15.44 -2.72 9.92
C LYS A 554 14.73 -1.63 9.12
N ASN A 555 15.36 -0.46 9.08
CA ASN A 555 14.86 0.70 8.37
C ASN A 555 14.65 0.42 6.87
N LEU A 556 13.38 0.35 6.47
CA LEU A 556 12.94 0.13 5.09
C LEU A 556 13.46 1.20 4.10
N LEU A 557 13.68 2.43 4.57
CA LEU A 557 14.02 3.56 3.69
C LEU A 557 15.46 3.52 3.19
N VAL A 558 16.31 2.69 3.79
CA VAL A 558 17.73 2.56 3.44
C VAL A 558 18.12 1.09 3.34
N GLN A 559 18.49 0.65 2.15
CA GLN A 559 18.91 -0.74 1.95
C GLN A 559 20.32 -0.96 2.51
N THR A 560 20.43 -1.77 3.56
CA THR A 560 21.69 -2.23 4.16
C THR A 560 21.72 -3.77 4.25
N PRO A 561 22.91 -4.40 4.41
CA PRO A 561 23.01 -5.85 4.60
C PRO A 561 22.15 -6.33 5.78
N GLU A 562 22.15 -5.58 6.88
CA GLU A 562 21.49 -5.97 8.14
C GLU A 562 19.97 -6.08 7.99
N SER A 563 19.37 -5.49 6.96
CA SER A 563 17.95 -5.67 6.64
C SER A 563 17.58 -7.11 6.29
N ALA A 564 18.54 -7.93 5.88
CA ALA A 564 18.35 -9.35 5.63
C ALA A 564 18.71 -10.25 6.83
N HIS A 565 19.05 -9.67 7.99
CA HIS A 565 19.52 -10.42 9.16
C HIS A 565 18.35 -11.11 9.89
N GLN A 566 17.88 -12.22 9.33
CA GLN A 566 16.72 -12.96 9.80
C GLN A 566 16.97 -14.47 9.68
N ILE A 567 16.14 -15.26 10.37
CA ILE A 567 16.12 -16.72 10.25
C ILE A 567 15.06 -17.09 9.21
N LYS A 568 15.46 -17.74 8.11
CA LYS A 568 14.55 -18.21 7.06
C LYS A 568 13.84 -19.49 7.51
N LEU A 569 12.51 -19.46 7.42
CA LEU A 569 11.61 -20.58 7.64
C LEU A 569 10.99 -21.01 6.31
N LYS A 570 11.03 -22.31 6.01
CA LYS A 570 10.36 -22.87 4.82
C LYS A 570 8.84 -22.86 4.97
N ASN A 571 8.36 -22.96 6.21
CA ASN A 571 6.95 -23.01 6.56
C ASN A 571 6.77 -22.37 7.95
N PRO A 572 5.66 -21.66 8.23
CA PRO A 572 5.32 -21.19 9.58
C PRO A 572 5.09 -22.34 10.58
N ILE A 573 4.78 -23.54 10.09
CA ILE A 573 4.67 -24.76 10.91
C ILE A 573 6.05 -25.39 11.02
N ILE A 574 6.56 -25.46 12.25
CA ILE A 574 7.86 -26.04 12.58
C ILE A 574 7.70 -27.23 13.53
N ASP A 575 8.60 -28.20 13.43
CA ASP A 575 8.59 -29.38 14.29
C ASP A 575 9.27 -29.14 15.66
N ASN A 576 9.31 -30.18 16.50
CA ASN A 576 9.93 -30.08 17.84
C ASN A 576 11.45 -29.89 17.80
N ASP A 577 12.13 -30.41 16.79
CA ASP A 577 13.59 -30.29 16.65
C ASP A 577 13.96 -28.89 16.16
N GLU A 578 13.20 -28.37 15.20
CA GLU A 578 13.26 -26.99 14.72
C GLU A 578 12.96 -25.97 15.81
N LEU A 579 11.87 -26.15 16.57
CA LEU A 579 11.59 -25.34 17.75
C LEU A 579 12.71 -25.46 18.80
N GLY A 580 13.26 -26.66 18.97
CA GLY A 580 14.40 -26.90 19.84
C GLY A 580 15.60 -26.00 19.50
N ARG A 581 15.91 -25.84 18.21
CA ARG A 581 16.99 -24.96 17.73
C ARG A 581 16.75 -23.51 18.13
N LEU A 582 15.52 -23.00 17.99
CA LEU A 582 15.16 -21.65 18.41
C LEU A 582 15.26 -21.48 19.93
N LYS A 583 14.79 -22.45 20.71
CA LYS A 583 14.88 -22.43 22.18
C LYS A 583 16.31 -22.43 22.69
N ARG A 584 17.23 -23.12 21.99
CA ARG A 584 18.65 -23.15 22.37
C ARG A 584 19.27 -21.75 22.42
N LEU A 585 18.77 -20.81 21.61
CA LEU A 585 19.25 -19.43 21.55
C LEU A 585 19.04 -18.63 22.86
N GLU A 586 18.17 -19.10 23.76
CA GLU A 586 17.97 -18.50 25.08
C GLU A 586 19.22 -18.62 25.96
N ASN A 587 19.90 -19.78 25.91
CA ASN A 587 21.08 -20.06 26.72
C ASN A 587 22.39 -19.93 25.93
N ALA A 588 22.31 -20.03 24.60
CA ALA A 588 23.46 -19.92 23.70
C ALA A 588 23.10 -19.07 22.48
N PRO A 589 23.10 -17.72 22.62
CA PRO A 589 22.90 -16.82 21.50
C PRO A 589 23.84 -17.15 20.34
N TYR A 590 23.34 -17.04 19.12
CA TYR A 590 24.08 -17.41 17.92
C TYR A 590 23.91 -16.34 16.85
N ASN A 591 25.03 -15.84 16.34
CA ASN A 591 25.04 -14.84 15.26
C ASN A 591 24.13 -13.62 15.53
N GLY A 592 24.05 -13.14 16.77
CA GLY A 592 23.17 -12.03 17.14
C GLY A 592 21.71 -12.41 17.44
N PHE A 593 21.28 -13.65 17.15
CA PHE A 593 19.96 -14.15 17.54
C PHE A 593 19.94 -14.63 18.99
N LYS A 594 18.94 -14.15 19.74
CA LYS A 594 18.69 -14.50 21.13
C LYS A 594 17.19 -14.68 21.31
N SER A 595 16.80 -15.83 21.83
CA SER A 595 15.39 -16.12 22.13
C SER A 595 15.08 -16.02 23.61
N GLN A 596 13.81 -15.85 23.95
CA GLN A 596 13.32 -15.98 25.32
C GLN A 596 11.97 -16.67 25.33
N ILE A 597 11.80 -17.62 26.23
CA ILE A 597 10.52 -18.31 26.41
C ILE A 597 9.66 -17.48 27.38
N ILE A 598 8.47 -17.11 26.92
CA ILE A 598 7.47 -16.43 27.75
C ILE A 598 6.36 -17.44 28.08
N PRO A 599 6.19 -17.80 29.35
CA PRO A 599 5.16 -18.74 29.77
C PRO A 599 3.77 -18.09 29.64
N MET A 600 2.86 -18.75 28.91
CA MET A 600 1.46 -18.33 28.76
C MET A 600 0.54 -19.17 29.64
N ILE A 601 0.80 -19.20 30.95
CA ILE A 601 0.02 -19.94 31.95
C ILE A 601 -0.39 -19.05 33.13
N PHE A 602 -1.47 -19.40 33.80
CA PHE A 602 -1.99 -18.67 34.97
C PHE A 602 -2.62 -19.62 35.99
N LYS A 603 -2.73 -19.20 37.26
CA LYS A 603 -3.33 -20.03 38.30
C LYS A 603 -4.83 -20.20 38.04
N ALA A 604 -5.28 -21.44 37.90
CA ALA A 604 -6.68 -21.75 37.61
C ALA A 604 -7.64 -21.21 38.69
N ALA A 605 -7.20 -21.21 39.95
CA ALA A 605 -7.97 -20.69 41.09
C ALA A 605 -8.27 -19.19 41.02
N ASP A 606 -7.47 -18.41 40.27
CA ASP A 606 -7.63 -16.96 40.16
C ASP A 606 -8.67 -16.55 39.10
N GLY A 607 -9.21 -17.51 38.34
CA GLY A 607 -10.27 -17.29 37.35
C GLY A 607 -9.96 -16.19 36.33
N GLU A 608 -10.96 -15.38 35.99
CA GLU A 608 -10.85 -14.27 35.03
C GLU A 608 -9.77 -13.25 35.42
N ALA A 609 -9.69 -12.89 36.71
CA ALA A 609 -8.69 -11.96 37.21
C ALA A 609 -7.27 -12.50 37.00
N GLY A 610 -7.09 -13.82 37.17
CA GLY A 610 -5.85 -14.53 36.87
C GLY A 610 -5.46 -14.43 35.39
N LEU A 611 -6.40 -14.66 34.48
CA LEU A 611 -6.18 -14.55 33.04
C LEU A 611 -5.75 -13.14 32.62
N LYS A 612 -6.48 -12.12 33.08
CA LYS A 612 -6.15 -10.71 32.79
C LYS A 612 -4.76 -10.32 33.33
N LYS A 613 -4.43 -10.78 34.54
CA LYS A 613 -3.11 -10.56 35.14
C LYS A 613 -2.01 -11.26 34.36
N ALA A 614 -2.25 -12.48 33.88
CA ALA A 614 -1.30 -13.24 33.08
C ALA A 614 -1.01 -12.56 31.74
N LEU A 615 -2.02 -12.04 31.04
CA LEU A 615 -1.81 -11.26 29.81
C LEU A 615 -0.91 -10.03 30.06
N ASN A 616 -1.20 -9.24 31.10
CA ASN A 616 -0.36 -8.10 31.46
C ASN A 616 1.08 -8.51 31.84
N ASN A 617 1.25 -9.69 32.45
CA ASN A 617 2.57 -10.21 32.77
C ASN A 617 3.32 -10.66 31.52
N ILE A 618 2.65 -11.30 30.56
CA ILE A 618 3.23 -11.66 29.24
C ILE A 618 3.77 -10.41 28.56
N PHE A 619 3.00 -9.32 28.54
CA PHE A 619 3.42 -8.05 27.92
C PHE A 619 4.65 -7.47 28.61
N LYS A 620 4.65 -7.39 29.95
CA LYS A 620 5.82 -6.92 30.72
C LYS A 620 7.06 -7.80 30.53
N MET A 621 6.88 -9.12 30.46
CA MET A 621 7.97 -10.05 30.23
C MET A 621 8.55 -9.89 28.82
N ALA A 622 7.71 -9.63 27.83
CA ALA A 622 8.14 -9.33 26.47
C ALA A 622 8.92 -8.01 26.40
N ASP A 623 8.41 -6.93 27.01
CA ASP A 623 9.12 -5.65 27.07
C ASP A 623 10.51 -5.80 27.70
N LEU A 624 10.58 -6.44 28.87
CA LEU A 624 11.85 -6.73 29.55
C LEU A 624 12.77 -7.63 28.72
N ALA A 625 12.22 -8.61 27.98
CA ALA A 625 13.00 -9.48 27.11
C ALA A 625 13.67 -8.67 25.99
N ILE A 626 12.89 -7.79 25.33
CA ILE A 626 13.33 -6.94 24.24
C ILE A 626 14.37 -5.92 24.73
N GLU A 627 14.14 -5.27 25.88
CA GLU A 627 15.11 -4.37 26.53
C GLU A 627 16.45 -5.08 26.82
N ASN A 628 16.41 -6.38 27.16
CA ASN A 628 17.58 -7.23 27.38
C ASN A 628 18.20 -7.79 26.09
N GLY A 629 17.82 -7.26 24.93
CA GLY A 629 18.37 -7.60 23.62
C GLY A 629 17.86 -8.92 23.03
N THR A 630 16.73 -9.44 23.51
CA THR A 630 16.06 -10.60 22.90
C THR A 630 15.35 -10.16 21.61
N ASN A 631 15.51 -10.94 20.54
CA ASN A 631 14.90 -10.65 19.23
C ASN A 631 14.00 -11.78 18.71
N ILE A 632 13.82 -12.85 19.50
CA ILE A 632 12.88 -13.93 19.21
C ILE A 632 12.09 -14.25 20.49
N LEU A 633 10.77 -14.06 20.46
CA LEU A 633 9.91 -14.38 21.60
C LEU A 633 9.19 -15.71 21.34
N ILE A 634 9.30 -16.66 22.27
CA ILE A 634 8.64 -17.95 22.18
C ILE A 634 7.54 -18.00 23.23
N LEU A 635 6.29 -17.77 22.83
CA LEU A 635 5.13 -17.94 23.71
C LEU A 635 4.88 -19.43 23.91
N SER A 636 4.85 -19.89 25.16
CA SER A 636 4.73 -21.32 25.46
C SER A 636 3.78 -21.62 26.59
N ASP A 637 2.84 -22.52 26.34
CA ASP A 637 1.91 -23.08 27.32
C ASP A 637 2.48 -24.32 28.01
N ARG A 638 3.75 -24.68 27.73
CA ARG A 638 4.42 -25.76 28.45
C ARG A 638 4.50 -25.39 29.94
N GLY A 639 4.12 -26.32 30.81
CA GLY A 639 4.05 -26.11 32.26
C GLY A 639 2.62 -26.16 32.83
N ILE A 640 1.59 -26.33 31.99
CA ILE A 640 0.22 -26.63 32.45
C ILE A 640 0.21 -27.84 33.38
N ASN A 641 -0.54 -27.70 34.47
CA ASN A 641 -0.79 -28.76 35.44
C ASN A 641 -2.13 -28.49 36.17
N GLU A 642 -2.37 -29.17 37.29
CA GLU A 642 -3.61 -29.01 38.08
C GLU A 642 -3.77 -27.61 38.70
N GLU A 643 -2.66 -26.88 38.91
CA GLU A 643 -2.66 -25.52 39.46
C GLU A 643 -2.69 -24.44 38.36
N PHE A 644 -2.03 -24.70 37.23
CA PHE A 644 -1.81 -23.72 36.17
C PHE A 644 -2.57 -24.08 34.89
N ALA A 645 -3.51 -23.22 34.50
CA ALA A 645 -4.24 -23.28 33.24
C ALA A 645 -3.51 -22.50 32.13
N PRO A 646 -3.70 -22.87 30.85
CA PRO A 646 -3.14 -22.12 29.73
C PRO A 646 -3.93 -20.86 29.43
N VAL A 647 -3.23 -19.79 29.07
CA VAL A 647 -3.81 -18.67 28.33
C VAL A 647 -4.06 -19.15 26.89
N PRO A 648 -5.25 -18.93 26.29
CA PRO A 648 -5.50 -19.28 24.90
C PRO A 648 -4.45 -18.65 23.97
N SER A 649 -3.80 -19.46 23.15
CA SER A 649 -2.66 -19.03 22.32
C SER A 649 -3.01 -17.88 21.39
N LEU A 650 -4.18 -17.91 20.74
CA LEU A 650 -4.66 -16.82 19.89
C LEU A 650 -4.80 -15.49 20.67
N LEU A 651 -5.27 -15.54 21.91
CA LEU A 651 -5.41 -14.36 22.76
C LEU A 651 -4.05 -13.83 23.22
N ALA A 652 -3.14 -14.71 23.61
CA ALA A 652 -1.79 -14.34 24.03
C ALA A 652 -1.00 -13.70 22.86
N THR A 653 -1.02 -14.33 21.69
CA THR A 653 -0.32 -13.84 20.50
C THR A 653 -0.90 -12.53 19.99
N ALA A 654 -2.22 -12.46 19.77
CA ALA A 654 -2.86 -11.24 19.28
C ALA A 654 -2.74 -10.09 20.29
N GLY A 655 -2.90 -10.38 21.58
CA GLY A 655 -2.73 -9.40 22.64
C GLY A 655 -1.32 -8.83 22.69
N LEU A 656 -0.30 -9.70 22.59
CA LEU A 656 1.10 -9.27 22.61
C LEU A 656 1.44 -8.49 21.33
N GLN A 657 1.00 -8.97 20.16
CA GLN A 657 1.25 -8.29 18.88
C GLN A 657 0.68 -6.87 18.83
N ASN A 658 -0.45 -6.59 19.49
CA ASN A 658 -1.02 -5.24 19.53
C ASN A 658 -0.42 -4.37 20.65
N HIS A 659 0.22 -4.99 21.65
CA HIS A 659 0.92 -4.28 22.72
C HIS A 659 2.30 -3.79 22.25
N LEU A 660 3.02 -4.65 21.50
CA LEU A 660 4.26 -4.32 20.81
C LEU A 660 3.97 -3.37 19.63
#